data_AF-A0A1U8JDH7-F1
#
_entry.id   AF-A0A1U8JDH7-F1
#
_cell.length_a   1.000
_cell.length_b   1.000
_cell.length_c   1.000
_cell.angle_alpha   90.00
_cell.angle_beta   90.00
_cell.angle_gamma   90.00
#
_symmetry.space_group_name_H-M   'P 1'
#
loop_
_entity.id
_entity.type
_entity.pdbx_description
1 polymer ?
#
loop_
_entity_poly.entity_id
_entity_poly.type
_entity_poly.pdbx_seq_one_letter_code
_entity_poly.pdbx_strand_id
1 'polypeptide(L)'
;MKMGKKAKKGNSGFDDNGYKKNATSQVTDGTGKFKKSFKHHQNSDSQAPVIRKQVEPETAKYFSEIANLFESQGVDVEERSVICGNALEEARGKEFELATDYIISNTLQTLLDGCNLDNLCSFLRGCANIFPAIAMDRSGSHVAETAFKSLARHVQDTEAYTIIEETLKMICKVIVVNPLDLMCNCYGSHVLRSLLCLCKGVPLDSPEFHGAKGSKVLAERLNLKVSHLDGNDSQHLQQGFPSLLKFLVSGMMNCTKEDMKTLQVDQYSSLVLQTALKLLAGNDQELLHIIPVLLGCNKENLAEGKFIDMIIAGETVESMKEPAFSHLMEVILEVAPESLYNNMLTKLLKNSLFELSSHPCGNFVVQALISHARTKDQMELIWEELGLKFADLLGMGRSGVIASLIAACQRLQTHEYKCCEALATAVGSKNETSKFIVPRILFLDGYFSYDDKSSWSWPGGAKMHVMGSLILQAIFKFQSEWIQPYILSVTSMDAEHVLEAAQDARGARVIEAFLASDASTKQKRRLVVKLRGHFGELAMNLSGSFTVERCFNAGNLSLREAIASELLAVRTELSKTKQGPHLLRTLDIDRYATKPDQWRSKQASKQSAYNEFFVAFGSSESKSTKSNKLLYNASMDTSEHEELNIKKDIDGSLISTSVVDDTSSEKKGRKKRKRDVASEDAVGSNRAIEKAVKNFLSSSTPDKKRHNASNQRLKI
;
A
#
# COMPACT_ATOMS: atom_id res chain seq x y z
N MET A 1 -38.87 -54.38 37.97
CA MET A 1 -38.52 -55.67 38.64
C MET A 1 -37.28 -56.26 37.96
N LYS A 2 -36.66 -57.32 38.52
CA LYS A 2 -35.52 -58.05 37.92
C LYS A 2 -35.93 -58.76 36.59
N MET A 3 -35.09 -59.22 35.67
CA MET A 3 -33.70 -58.93 35.20
C MET A 3 -33.32 -60.05 34.19
N GLY A 4 -32.50 -59.79 33.16
CA GLY A 4 -31.94 -60.81 32.23
C GLY A 4 -32.59 -60.86 30.82
N LYS A 5 -31.91 -61.28 29.75
CA LYS A 5 -30.52 -61.79 29.51
C LYS A 5 -29.97 -61.07 28.26
N LYS A 6 -28.71 -60.65 28.05
CA LYS A 6 -27.35 -61.17 28.39
C LYS A 6 -26.74 -62.15 27.36
N ALA A 7 -26.20 -61.63 26.25
CA ALA A 7 -25.13 -62.19 25.39
C ALA A 7 -24.67 -61.12 24.36
N LYS A 8 -23.41 -61.01 23.90
CA LYS A 8 -22.13 -61.65 24.32
C LYS A 8 -20.92 -60.76 23.94
N LYS A 9 -19.78 -61.05 24.58
CA LYS A 9 -18.38 -60.59 24.36
C LYS A 9 -17.96 -60.49 22.87
N GLY A 10 -16.93 -59.73 22.45
CA GLY A 10 -15.75 -59.16 23.14
C GLY A 10 -14.47 -60.00 22.85
N ASN A 11 -13.22 -59.61 23.07
CA ASN A 11 -12.52 -58.39 23.52
C ASN A 11 -11.12 -58.85 24.03
N SER A 12 -10.01 -58.38 23.47
CA SER A 12 -8.64 -58.54 24.03
C SER A 12 -7.64 -57.71 23.20
N GLY A 13 -6.74 -56.91 23.78
CA GLY A 13 -6.56 -56.54 25.20
C GLY A 13 -5.36 -55.59 25.40
N PHE A 14 -5.09 -55.22 26.67
CA PHE A 14 -3.78 -55.04 27.36
C PHE A 14 -2.57 -54.42 26.58
N ASP A 15 -1.79 -53.46 27.11
CA ASP A 15 -1.87 -52.72 28.39
C ASP A 15 -1.02 -51.42 28.38
N ASP A 16 -1.47 -50.43 29.16
CA ASP A 16 -0.76 -49.62 30.19
C ASP A 16 0.76 -49.34 30.02
N ASN A 17 1.27 -48.10 29.97
CA ASN A 17 1.21 -47.05 31.01
C ASN A 17 1.49 -45.63 30.42
N GLY A 18 1.09 -44.51 31.04
CA GLY A 18 0.22 -44.35 32.21
C GLY A 18 0.31 -42.95 32.87
N TYR A 19 -0.81 -42.49 33.45
CA TYR A 19 -0.94 -41.44 34.49
C TYR A 19 -0.52 -39.97 34.17
N LYS A 20 -1.18 -38.90 34.67
CA LYS A 20 -2.24 -38.81 35.71
C LYS A 20 -3.13 -37.56 35.59
N LYS A 21 -4.45 -37.78 35.70
CA LYS A 21 -5.53 -36.93 36.26
C LYS A 21 -5.77 -35.50 35.76
N ASN A 22 -7.00 -35.30 35.28
CA ASN A 22 -7.73 -34.02 35.21
C ASN A 22 -8.00 -33.43 36.60
N ALA A 23 -8.20 -32.11 36.66
CA ALA A 23 -9.05 -31.43 37.64
C ALA A 23 -9.85 -30.32 36.92
N THR A 24 -11.08 -30.04 37.37
CA THR A 24 -12.06 -29.24 36.61
C THR A 24 -12.07 -27.77 37.02
N SER A 25 -12.36 -26.90 36.04
CA SER A 25 -13.03 -25.59 36.19
C SER A 25 -12.53 -24.62 37.27
N GLN A 26 -11.78 -23.59 36.83
CA GLN A 26 -12.03 -22.22 37.29
C GLN A 26 -11.63 -21.23 36.18
N VAL A 27 -12.45 -20.19 35.98
CA VAL A 27 -12.06 -19.02 35.19
C VAL A 27 -11.37 -18.06 36.14
N THR A 28 -10.14 -17.65 35.84
CA THR A 28 -9.38 -16.69 36.62
C THR A 28 -8.68 -15.68 35.70
N ASP A 29 -8.75 -14.40 36.06
CA ASP A 29 -7.98 -13.35 35.40
C ASP A 29 -6.48 -13.58 35.56
N GLY A 30 -5.82 -13.91 34.46
CA GLY A 30 -4.40 -14.22 34.42
C GLY A 30 -3.55 -12.97 34.15
N THR A 31 -3.32 -12.13 35.17
CA THR A 31 -2.39 -10.99 35.04
C THR A 31 -0.95 -11.46 34.81
N GLY A 32 -0.55 -11.59 33.55
CA GLY A 32 0.77 -12.07 33.13
C GLY A 32 1.89 -11.08 33.50
N LYS A 33 2.60 -11.35 34.60
CA LYS A 33 3.66 -10.48 35.13
C LYS A 33 4.95 -10.53 34.28
N PHE A 34 5.02 -9.77 33.20
CA PHE A 34 6.31 -9.39 32.59
C PHE A 34 7.02 -8.29 33.41
N LYS A 35 7.34 -8.58 34.68
CA LYS A 35 8.22 -7.73 35.49
C LYS A 35 9.70 -8.04 35.20
N LYS A 36 10.21 -7.55 34.07
CA LYS A 36 11.61 -7.10 34.01
C LYS A 36 11.65 -5.66 34.53
N SER A 37 11.91 -5.48 35.82
CA SER A 37 12.15 -4.15 36.37
C SER A 37 13.48 -3.61 35.85
N PHE A 38 13.48 -2.44 35.22
CA PHE A 38 14.71 -1.71 34.89
C PHE A 38 15.54 -1.48 36.17
N LYS A 39 16.66 -2.19 36.30
CA LYS A 39 17.68 -1.90 37.30
C LYS A 39 18.64 -0.87 36.71
N HIS A 40 18.26 0.41 36.78
CA HIS A 40 19.18 1.49 36.45
C HIS A 40 20.48 1.35 37.25
N HIS A 41 21.62 1.52 36.59
CA HIS A 41 22.79 2.05 37.28
C HIS A 41 22.45 3.50 37.66
N GLN A 42 22.47 3.81 38.95
CA GLN A 42 22.25 5.18 39.42
C GLN A 42 23.48 6.03 39.11
N ASN A 43 23.30 7.06 38.28
CA ASN A 43 24.11 8.29 38.26
C ASN A 43 23.37 9.39 37.46
N SER A 44 22.16 9.69 37.90
CA SER A 44 21.40 10.92 37.59
C SER A 44 20.52 11.23 38.79
N ASP A 45 20.25 12.51 39.05
CA ASP A 45 19.50 12.94 40.23
C ASP A 45 18.10 12.32 40.24
N SER A 46 17.86 11.42 41.20
CA SER A 46 16.60 10.68 41.29
C SER A 46 15.49 11.60 41.76
N GLN A 47 14.69 12.11 40.81
CA GLN A 47 13.41 12.76 41.14
C GLN A 47 12.59 11.83 42.02
N ALA A 48 12.06 12.38 43.13
CA ALA A 48 11.22 11.61 44.03
C ALA A 48 9.97 11.11 43.28
N PRO A 49 9.48 9.88 43.56
CA PRO A 49 8.29 9.36 42.89
C PRO A 49 7.10 10.30 43.13
N VAL A 50 6.42 10.68 42.05
CA VAL A 50 5.29 11.62 42.11
C VAL A 50 4.09 10.94 42.78
N ILE A 51 3.92 11.19 44.08
CA ILE A 51 2.79 10.67 44.85
C ILE A 51 1.57 11.56 44.56
N ARG A 52 0.62 11.04 43.77
CA ARG A 52 -0.70 11.65 43.57
C ARG A 52 -1.42 11.77 44.91
N LYS A 53 -1.83 12.98 45.30
CA LYS A 53 -2.71 13.19 46.45
C LYS A 53 -4.15 12.81 46.11
N GLN A 54 -4.93 12.47 47.12
CA GLN A 54 -6.37 12.28 46.95
C GLN A 54 -7.04 13.63 46.67
N VAL A 55 -7.92 13.69 45.66
CA VAL A 55 -8.72 14.89 45.38
C VAL A 55 -9.71 15.10 46.53
N GLU A 56 -9.79 16.35 47.00
CA GLU A 56 -10.68 16.73 48.10
C GLU A 56 -12.16 16.53 47.71
N PRO A 57 -13.03 16.02 48.59
CA PRO A 57 -14.43 15.72 48.24
C PRO A 57 -15.19 16.92 47.67
N GLU A 58 -14.88 18.13 48.12
CA GLU A 58 -15.47 19.38 47.64
C GLU A 58 -15.04 19.69 46.20
N THR A 59 -13.75 19.50 45.88
CA THR A 59 -13.23 19.65 44.51
C THR A 59 -13.80 18.58 43.58
N ALA A 60 -13.87 17.32 44.04
CA ALA A 60 -14.48 16.24 43.26
C ALA A 60 -15.98 16.48 43.00
N LYS A 61 -16.70 17.02 43.99
CA LYS A 61 -18.11 17.43 43.84
C LYS A 61 -18.26 18.54 42.80
N TYR A 62 -17.44 19.59 42.87
CA TYR A 62 -17.47 20.73 41.94
C TYR A 62 -17.36 20.29 40.47
N PHE A 63 -16.36 19.47 40.12
CA PHE A 63 -16.22 18.95 38.76
C PHE A 63 -17.34 17.98 38.35
N SER A 64 -17.95 17.25 39.31
CA SER A 64 -19.14 16.44 39.04
C SER A 64 -20.38 17.29 38.75
N GLU A 65 -20.58 18.42 39.44
CA GLU A 65 -21.69 19.34 39.18
C GLU A 65 -21.55 20.01 37.80
N ILE A 66 -20.33 20.34 37.36
CA ILE A 66 -20.05 20.83 36.00
C ILE A 66 -20.30 19.76 34.92
N ALA A 67 -19.93 18.51 35.16
CA ALA A 67 -20.21 17.41 34.22
C ALA A 67 -21.73 17.25 34.00
N ASN A 68 -22.50 17.21 35.09
CA ASN A 68 -23.96 17.15 35.04
C ASN A 68 -24.57 18.36 34.31
N LEU A 69 -24.01 19.57 34.49
CA LEU A 69 -24.44 20.78 33.79
C LEU A 69 -24.26 20.66 32.27
N PHE A 70 -23.14 20.08 31.80
CA PHE A 70 -22.90 19.87 30.37
C PHE A 70 -23.70 18.70 29.76
N GLU A 71 -24.05 17.68 30.54
CA GLU A 71 -24.92 16.58 30.08
C GLU A 71 -26.39 17.00 29.98
N SER A 72 -26.86 17.90 30.84
CA SER A 72 -28.29 18.23 30.98
C SER A 72 -28.91 19.10 29.87
N GLN A 73 -28.10 19.57 28.91
CA GLN A 73 -28.44 20.41 27.74
C GLN A 73 -29.26 21.69 28.03
N GLY A 74 -28.58 22.84 27.92
CA GLY A 74 -29.20 24.17 28.03
C GLY A 74 -28.22 25.34 28.02
N VAL A 75 -26.95 25.07 28.32
CA VAL A 75 -25.84 26.06 28.29
C VAL A 75 -25.52 26.47 26.85
N ASP A 76 -25.40 27.77 26.60
CA ASP A 76 -25.00 28.34 25.31
C ASP A 76 -23.51 28.09 24.97
N VAL A 77 -23.09 28.27 23.71
CA VAL A 77 -21.69 28.07 23.27
C VAL A 77 -20.74 29.09 23.92
N GLU A 78 -21.10 30.37 23.98
CA GLU A 78 -20.29 31.40 24.63
C GLU A 78 -20.26 31.21 26.16
N GLU A 79 -21.42 30.93 26.76
CA GLU A 79 -21.54 30.63 28.20
C GLU A 79 -20.71 29.39 28.59
N ARG A 80 -20.77 28.32 27.78
CA ARG A 80 -19.98 27.10 27.98
C ARG A 80 -18.50 27.39 28.00
N SER A 81 -17.99 28.23 27.09
CA SER A 81 -16.55 28.54 27.06
C SER A 81 -16.08 29.30 28.31
N VAL A 82 -16.92 30.20 28.84
CA VAL A 82 -16.66 30.90 30.11
C VAL A 82 -16.69 29.94 31.30
N ILE A 83 -17.68 29.04 31.38
CA ILE A 83 -17.73 27.99 32.41
C ILE A 83 -16.49 27.09 32.33
N CYS A 84 -16.07 26.71 31.12
CA CYS A 84 -14.87 25.91 30.90
C CYS A 84 -13.60 26.64 31.38
N GLY A 85 -13.48 27.95 31.12
CA GLY A 85 -12.36 28.77 31.59
C GLY A 85 -12.30 28.86 33.12
N ASN A 86 -13.42 29.20 33.76
CA ASN A 86 -13.51 29.33 35.22
C ASN A 86 -13.16 28.02 35.94
N ALA A 87 -13.65 26.89 35.44
CA ALA A 87 -13.37 25.57 36.03
C ALA A 87 -11.91 25.10 35.83
N LEU A 88 -11.19 25.63 34.83
CA LEU A 88 -9.75 25.39 34.68
C LEU A 88 -8.90 26.27 35.62
N GLU A 89 -9.41 27.42 36.07
CA GLU A 89 -8.77 28.20 37.13
C GLU A 89 -8.92 27.53 38.51
N GLU A 90 -10.06 26.92 38.81
CA GLU A 90 -10.23 26.06 40.00
C GLU A 90 -9.37 24.78 39.97
N ALA A 91 -8.83 24.41 38.81
CA ALA A 91 -7.86 23.32 38.67
C ALA A 91 -6.40 23.75 38.93
N ARG A 92 -6.11 25.06 39.08
CA ARG A 92 -4.76 25.62 39.23
C ARG A 92 -4.06 25.09 40.48
N GLY A 93 -2.88 24.50 40.32
CA GLY A 93 -2.13 23.83 41.40
C GLY A 93 -2.70 22.47 41.84
N LYS A 94 -3.73 21.95 41.14
CA LYS A 94 -4.32 20.61 41.31
C LYS A 94 -4.33 19.81 40.00
N GLU A 95 -3.63 20.29 38.96
CA GLU A 95 -3.75 19.81 37.59
C GLU A 95 -3.38 18.33 37.46
N PHE A 96 -2.33 17.88 38.17
CA PHE A 96 -1.91 16.48 38.17
C PHE A 96 -2.94 15.57 38.85
N GLU A 97 -3.37 15.92 40.06
CA GLU A 97 -4.35 15.17 40.84
C GLU A 97 -5.71 15.02 40.12
N LEU A 98 -6.11 16.02 39.34
CA LEU A 98 -7.37 16.02 38.58
C LEU A 98 -7.23 15.33 37.22
N ALA A 99 -6.15 15.60 36.46
CA ALA A 99 -5.94 15.00 35.14
C ALA A 99 -5.70 13.49 35.20
N THR A 100 -5.08 13.00 36.28
CA THR A 100 -4.86 11.56 36.54
C THR A 100 -6.01 10.90 37.32
N ASP A 101 -7.15 11.59 37.48
CA ASP A 101 -8.34 10.98 38.05
C ASP A 101 -9.12 10.16 37.04
N TYR A 102 -9.63 9.00 37.46
CA TYR A 102 -10.38 8.11 36.57
C TYR A 102 -11.74 8.69 36.13
N ILE A 103 -12.35 9.56 36.94
CA ILE A 103 -13.64 10.19 36.65
C ILE A 103 -13.41 11.63 36.16
N ILE A 104 -12.69 12.45 36.93
CA ILE A 104 -12.56 13.91 36.67
C ILE A 104 -11.76 14.20 35.39
N SER A 105 -10.88 13.29 34.94
CA SER A 105 -10.20 13.43 33.63
C SER A 105 -11.16 13.55 32.45
N ASN A 106 -12.36 12.96 32.51
CA ASN A 106 -13.36 13.07 31.44
C ASN A 106 -14.01 14.47 31.45
N THR A 107 -14.24 15.03 32.64
CA THR A 107 -14.63 16.43 32.80
C THR A 107 -13.52 17.35 32.28
N LEU A 108 -12.26 17.13 32.65
CA LEU A 108 -11.14 17.94 32.17
C LEU A 108 -10.94 17.89 30.65
N GLN A 109 -11.12 16.73 30.01
CA GLN A 109 -11.17 16.65 28.54
C GLN A 109 -12.28 17.55 27.99
N THR A 110 -13.49 17.47 28.53
CA THR A 110 -14.64 18.30 28.13
C THR A 110 -14.40 19.80 28.36
N LEU A 111 -13.65 20.16 29.41
CA LEU A 111 -13.27 21.54 29.73
C LEU A 111 -12.23 22.09 28.75
N LEU A 112 -11.16 21.34 28.50
CA LEU A 112 -10.07 21.70 27.57
C LEU A 112 -10.53 21.73 26.11
N ASP A 113 -11.57 20.98 25.76
CA ASP A 113 -12.15 20.96 24.42
C ASP A 113 -13.04 22.18 24.13
N GLY A 114 -13.58 22.82 25.17
CA GLY A 114 -14.53 23.95 25.06
C GLY A 114 -14.06 25.30 25.61
N CYS A 115 -12.95 25.37 26.36
CA CYS A 115 -12.38 26.62 26.85
C CYS A 115 -11.75 27.46 25.73
N ASN A 116 -11.50 28.75 26.02
CA ASN A 116 -10.72 29.62 25.15
C ASN A 116 -9.20 29.28 25.18
N LEU A 117 -8.45 29.86 24.24
CA LEU A 117 -7.02 29.62 24.08
C LEU A 117 -6.19 30.04 25.30
N ASP A 118 -6.52 31.13 25.97
CA ASP A 118 -5.74 31.64 27.12
C ASP A 118 -5.86 30.72 28.34
N ASN A 119 -7.07 30.22 28.63
CA ASN A 119 -7.29 29.23 29.69
C ASN A 119 -6.64 27.89 29.34
N LEU A 120 -6.73 27.43 28.08
CA LEU A 120 -6.06 26.22 27.59
C LEU A 120 -4.53 26.30 27.72
N CYS A 121 -3.94 27.40 27.28
CA CYS A 121 -2.50 27.65 27.41
C CYS A 121 -2.10 27.82 28.87
N SER A 122 -2.91 28.48 29.71
CA SER A 122 -2.63 28.64 31.14
C SER A 122 -2.63 27.31 31.89
N PHE A 123 -3.57 26.41 31.61
CA PHE A 123 -3.57 25.05 32.16
C PHE A 123 -2.31 24.27 31.77
N LEU A 124 -1.93 24.29 30.48
CA LEU A 124 -0.72 23.62 30.00
C LEU A 124 0.57 24.21 30.58
N ARG A 125 0.62 25.54 30.79
CA ARG A 125 1.75 26.22 31.44
C ARG A 125 1.83 25.88 32.93
N GLY A 126 0.69 25.80 33.63
CA GLY A 126 0.59 25.39 35.04
C GLY A 126 1.11 23.96 35.26
N CYS A 127 0.65 23.01 34.44
CA CYS A 127 1.06 21.61 34.56
C CYS A 127 2.40 21.27 33.87
N ALA A 128 3.07 22.21 33.19
CA ALA A 128 4.23 21.93 32.33
C ALA A 128 5.33 21.10 33.00
N ASN A 129 5.71 21.44 34.24
CA ASN A 129 6.77 20.74 35.00
C ASN A 129 6.41 19.30 35.38
N ILE A 130 5.12 18.97 35.45
CA ILE A 130 4.61 17.65 35.82
C ILE A 130 3.96 16.91 34.62
N PHE A 131 3.98 17.55 33.45
CA PHE A 131 3.36 17.04 32.22
C PHE A 131 3.82 15.63 31.83
N PRO A 132 5.10 15.22 31.95
CA PRO A 132 5.48 13.83 31.68
C PRO A 132 4.74 12.80 32.55
N ALA A 133 4.46 13.13 33.82
CA ALA A 133 3.71 12.24 34.71
C ALA A 133 2.21 12.20 34.38
N ILE A 134 1.63 13.30 33.88
CA ILE A 134 0.27 13.32 33.31
C ILE A 134 0.22 12.47 32.04
N ALA A 135 1.16 12.68 31.12
CA ALA A 135 1.23 12.01 29.82
C ALA A 135 1.50 10.50 29.92
N MET A 136 2.15 10.04 30.99
CA MET A 136 2.40 8.63 31.28
C MET A 136 1.29 7.91 32.07
N ASP A 137 0.22 8.62 32.46
CA ASP A 137 -0.94 8.04 33.14
C ASP A 137 -2.04 7.62 32.15
N ARG A 138 -2.82 6.60 32.55
CA ARG A 138 -3.92 6.01 31.78
C ARG A 138 -5.12 6.95 31.55
N SER A 139 -5.25 8.00 32.36
CA SER A 139 -6.31 9.00 32.29
C SER A 139 -5.72 10.35 31.86
N GLY A 140 -4.58 10.74 32.44
CA GLY A 140 -3.87 11.98 32.12
C GLY A 140 -3.39 12.07 30.68
N SER A 141 -3.04 10.96 30.04
CA SER A 141 -2.69 10.92 28.61
C SER A 141 -3.81 11.44 27.71
N HIS A 142 -5.06 11.01 27.94
CA HIS A 142 -6.21 11.49 27.17
C HIS A 142 -6.54 12.97 27.43
N VAL A 143 -6.30 13.47 28.65
CA VAL A 143 -6.36 14.91 28.97
C VAL A 143 -5.29 15.68 28.16
N ALA A 144 -4.06 15.17 28.11
CA ALA A 144 -2.95 15.78 27.37
C ALA A 144 -3.18 15.77 25.83
N GLU A 145 -3.64 14.65 25.27
CA GLU A 145 -4.00 14.59 23.84
C GLU A 145 -5.18 15.51 23.50
N THR A 146 -6.17 15.64 24.39
CA THR A 146 -7.30 16.56 24.19
C THR A 146 -6.86 18.01 24.21
N ALA A 147 -5.94 18.39 25.12
CA ALA A 147 -5.34 19.71 25.11
C ALA A 147 -4.59 20.02 23.78
N PHE A 148 -3.84 19.06 23.24
CA PHE A 148 -3.18 19.21 21.93
C PHE A 148 -4.17 19.27 20.76
N LYS A 149 -5.25 18.47 20.78
CA LYS A 149 -6.32 18.54 19.77
C LYS A 149 -7.07 19.87 19.81
N SER A 150 -7.26 20.44 20.99
CA SER A 150 -7.85 21.76 21.15
C SER A 150 -6.91 22.86 20.62
N LEU A 151 -5.63 22.85 21.01
CA LEU A 151 -4.61 23.76 20.45
C LEU A 151 -4.55 23.73 18.92
N ALA A 152 -4.63 22.53 18.31
CA ALA A 152 -4.57 22.34 16.86
C ALA A 152 -5.62 23.15 16.07
N ARG A 153 -6.76 23.48 16.69
CA ARG A 153 -7.82 24.31 16.09
C ARG A 153 -7.38 25.76 15.86
N HIS A 154 -6.52 26.27 16.74
CA HIS A 154 -6.13 27.68 16.80
C HIS A 154 -4.83 28.00 16.05
N VAL A 155 -4.06 27.00 15.59
CA VAL A 155 -2.73 27.22 14.99
C VAL A 155 -2.77 28.03 13.68
N GLN A 156 -3.93 28.14 13.02
CA GLN A 156 -4.07 28.94 11.79
C GLN A 156 -4.39 30.42 12.07
N ASP A 157 -4.63 30.79 13.32
CA ASP A 157 -4.72 32.18 13.74
C ASP A 157 -3.30 32.72 14.04
N THR A 158 -2.99 33.89 13.49
CA THR A 158 -1.68 34.53 13.58
C THR A 158 -1.41 35.12 14.97
N GLU A 159 -2.45 35.56 15.69
CA GLU A 159 -2.31 36.07 17.06
C GLU A 159 -2.12 34.90 18.03
N ALA A 160 -2.90 33.83 17.84
CA ALA A 160 -2.77 32.56 18.57
C ALA A 160 -1.39 31.89 18.40
N TYR A 161 -0.83 31.87 17.19
CA TYR A 161 0.35 31.07 16.84
C TYR A 161 1.53 31.24 17.81
N THR A 162 1.85 32.48 18.22
CA THR A 162 2.97 32.75 19.13
C THR A 162 2.69 32.24 20.55
N ILE A 163 1.45 32.41 21.04
CA ILE A 163 1.01 31.95 22.37
C ILE A 163 1.08 30.41 22.45
N ILE A 164 0.75 29.75 21.33
CA ILE A 164 0.85 28.29 21.17
C ILE A 164 2.33 27.85 21.10
N GLU A 165 3.18 28.49 20.28
CA GLU A 165 4.61 28.14 20.18
C GLU A 165 5.29 28.25 21.55
N GLU A 166 5.07 29.32 22.30
CA GLU A 166 5.63 29.48 23.65
C GLU A 166 5.15 28.40 24.63
N THR A 167 3.88 28.03 24.56
CA THR A 167 3.30 26.98 25.42
C THR A 167 3.89 25.61 25.10
N LEU A 168 3.90 25.22 23.82
CA LEU A 168 4.50 23.97 23.37
C LEU A 168 6.01 23.93 23.67
N LYS A 169 6.70 25.06 23.58
CA LYS A 169 8.12 25.20 23.94
C LYS A 169 8.39 24.95 25.42
N MET A 170 7.46 25.24 26.33
CA MET A 170 7.57 24.83 27.74
C MET A 170 7.41 23.32 27.91
N ILE A 171 6.37 22.73 27.28
CA ILE A 171 6.13 21.28 27.32
C ILE A 171 7.32 20.50 26.75
N CYS A 172 7.78 20.86 25.54
CA CYS A 172 8.93 20.23 24.89
C CYS A 172 10.20 20.35 25.74
N LYS A 173 10.45 21.50 26.39
CA LYS A 173 11.61 21.67 27.28
C LYS A 173 11.64 20.68 28.43
N VAL A 174 10.49 20.39 29.06
CA VAL A 174 10.41 19.43 30.16
C VAL A 174 10.56 17.99 29.65
N ILE A 175 9.94 17.66 28.51
CA ILE A 175 10.05 16.34 27.88
C ILE A 175 11.50 15.97 27.53
N VAL A 176 12.28 16.90 26.95
CA VAL A 176 13.66 16.57 26.51
C VAL A 176 14.68 16.45 27.65
N VAL A 177 14.30 16.69 28.91
CA VAL A 177 15.17 16.40 30.08
C VAL A 177 15.26 14.90 30.34
N ASN A 178 14.16 14.16 30.16
CA ASN A 178 14.11 12.70 30.23
C ASN A 178 13.04 12.17 29.25
N PRO A 179 13.35 12.07 27.95
CA PRO A 179 12.39 11.61 26.95
C PRO A 179 12.20 10.08 26.97
N LEU A 180 13.14 9.33 27.54
CA LEU A 180 13.20 7.86 27.43
C LEU A 180 12.00 7.18 28.08
N ASP A 181 11.67 7.54 29.33
CA ASP A 181 10.51 6.99 30.04
C ASP A 181 9.20 7.29 29.29
N LEU A 182 9.06 8.51 28.75
CA LEU A 182 7.87 8.92 28.01
C LEU A 182 7.74 8.16 26.67
N MET A 183 8.86 7.96 25.96
CA MET A 183 8.90 7.21 24.70
C MET A 183 8.54 5.73 24.89
N CYS A 184 9.06 5.08 25.93
CA CYS A 184 8.82 3.66 26.24
C CYS A 184 7.46 3.41 26.95
N ASN A 185 6.74 4.47 27.35
CA ASN A 185 5.46 4.32 28.04
C ASN A 185 4.29 4.09 27.05
N CYS A 186 3.39 3.16 27.40
CA CYS A 186 2.26 2.79 26.56
C CYS A 186 1.23 3.91 26.33
N TYR A 187 1.12 4.86 27.25
CA TYR A 187 0.30 6.07 27.14
C TYR A 187 1.14 7.26 26.64
N GLY A 188 2.34 7.44 27.21
CA GLY A 188 3.26 8.53 26.87
C GLY A 188 3.65 8.57 25.40
N SER A 189 3.82 7.40 24.77
CA SER A 189 4.08 7.29 23.33
C SER A 189 2.92 7.74 22.45
N HIS A 190 1.66 7.74 22.92
CA HIS A 190 0.54 8.34 22.20
C HIS A 190 0.64 9.87 22.27
N VAL A 191 0.74 10.42 23.49
CA VAL A 191 0.88 11.86 23.74
C VAL A 191 2.05 12.47 22.97
N LEU A 192 3.20 11.78 22.93
CA LEU A 192 4.39 12.25 22.22
C LEU A 192 4.25 12.18 20.70
N ARG A 193 3.53 11.19 20.14
CA ARG A 193 3.19 11.16 18.71
C ARG A 193 2.23 12.29 18.34
N SER A 194 1.20 12.52 19.15
CA SER A 194 0.25 13.62 18.98
C SER A 194 0.94 15.00 19.07
N LEU A 195 1.93 15.17 19.96
CA LEU A 195 2.78 16.35 20.03
C LEU A 195 3.67 16.52 18.79
N LEU A 196 4.28 15.45 18.28
CA LEU A 196 5.08 15.50 17.05
C LEU A 196 4.21 15.91 15.84
N CYS A 197 2.99 15.36 15.73
CA CYS A 197 2.02 15.74 14.69
C CYS A 197 1.62 17.22 14.77
N LEU A 198 1.34 17.74 15.98
CA LEU A 198 1.05 19.15 16.21
C LEU A 198 2.25 20.04 15.85
N CYS A 199 3.47 19.66 16.25
CA CYS A 199 4.70 20.37 15.88
C CYS A 199 4.99 20.34 14.37
N LYS A 200 4.49 19.36 13.61
CA LYS A 200 4.59 19.32 12.15
C LYS A 200 3.48 20.12 11.44
N GLY A 201 2.30 20.26 12.04
CA GLY A 201 1.11 20.83 11.39
C GLY A 201 0.30 19.80 10.59
N VAL A 202 0.17 18.56 11.09
CA VAL A 202 -0.66 17.51 10.48
C VAL A 202 -1.79 17.05 11.43
N PRO A 203 -2.93 16.54 10.90
CA PRO A 203 -4.03 16.06 11.73
C PRO A 203 -3.62 14.96 12.71
N LEU A 204 -3.90 15.18 14.01
CA LEU A 204 -3.50 14.28 15.10
C LEU A 204 -4.15 12.89 14.99
N ASP A 205 -5.32 12.76 14.35
CA ASP A 205 -6.02 11.47 14.18
C ASP A 205 -5.65 10.71 12.89
N SER A 206 -4.54 11.06 12.22
CA SER A 206 -4.14 10.40 10.96
C SER A 206 -3.68 8.95 11.18
N PRO A 207 -4.34 7.93 10.57
CA PRO A 207 -3.98 6.53 10.75
C PRO A 207 -2.59 6.18 10.18
N GLU A 208 -2.06 7.03 9.28
CA GLU A 208 -0.74 6.92 8.65
C GLU A 208 0.42 7.08 9.65
N PHE A 209 0.23 7.92 10.68
CA PHE A 209 1.21 8.23 11.72
C PHE A 209 0.98 7.43 13.01
N HIS A 210 -0.20 6.86 13.21
CA HIS A 210 -0.54 6.02 14.38
C HIS A 210 -0.38 4.50 14.15
N GLY A 211 0.29 4.08 13.08
CA GLY A 211 0.73 2.69 12.88
C GLY A 211 -0.35 1.74 12.34
N ALA A 212 -1.49 2.24 11.88
CA ALA A 212 -2.53 1.40 11.30
C ALA A 212 -2.10 0.88 9.92
N LYS A 213 -2.01 -0.45 9.76
CA LYS A 213 -1.65 -1.12 8.48
C LYS A 213 -2.81 -1.02 7.46
N GLY A 214 -3.04 0.18 6.95
CA GLY A 214 -4.10 0.49 6.00
C GLY A 214 -3.85 -0.12 4.61
N SER A 215 -4.93 -0.44 3.91
CA SER A 215 -4.88 -0.93 2.52
C SER A 215 -4.30 0.09 1.53
N LYS A 216 -4.35 1.40 1.84
CA LYS A 216 -3.62 2.46 1.12
C LYS A 216 -2.12 2.14 1.03
N VAL A 217 -1.47 1.89 2.17
CA VAL A 217 -0.02 1.63 2.28
C VAL A 217 0.40 0.41 1.47
N LEU A 218 -0.39 -0.67 1.48
CA LEU A 218 -0.11 -1.85 0.66
C LEU A 218 -0.31 -1.58 -0.85
N ALA A 219 -1.31 -0.78 -1.22
CA ALA A 219 -1.54 -0.39 -2.61
C ALA A 219 -0.48 0.60 -3.15
N GLU A 220 0.12 1.41 -2.28
CA GLU A 220 1.29 2.26 -2.58
C GLU A 220 2.54 1.40 -2.76
N ARG A 221 2.86 0.56 -1.77
CA ARG A 221 4.01 -0.35 -1.76
C ARG A 221 4.07 -1.24 -3.01
N LEU A 222 2.92 -1.76 -3.45
CA LEU A 222 2.82 -2.64 -4.63
C LEU A 222 2.58 -1.89 -5.95
N ASN A 223 2.70 -0.55 -5.98
CA ASN A 223 2.43 0.27 -7.18
C ASN A 223 1.06 -0.03 -7.81
N LEU A 224 0.04 -0.33 -6.98
CA LEU A 224 -1.30 -0.73 -7.40
C LEU A 224 -2.30 0.43 -7.48
N LYS A 225 -1.99 1.60 -6.91
CA LYS A 225 -2.76 2.84 -7.15
C LYS A 225 -3.01 3.02 -8.65
N VAL A 226 -4.29 3.09 -9.03
CA VAL A 226 -4.69 3.64 -10.32
C VAL A 226 -4.51 5.16 -10.20
N SER A 227 -3.89 5.78 -11.20
CA SER A 227 -3.76 7.23 -11.31
C SER A 227 -5.10 7.88 -11.68
N HIS A 228 -6.09 7.76 -10.78
CA HIS A 228 -7.10 8.80 -10.64
C HIS A 228 -6.38 10.12 -10.30
N LEU A 229 -6.89 11.21 -10.88
CA LEU A 229 -6.37 12.55 -10.67
C LEU A 229 -6.84 13.11 -9.31
N ASP A 230 -6.52 12.39 -8.24
CA ASP A 230 -6.74 12.82 -6.86
C ASP A 230 -5.70 13.87 -6.44
N GLY A 231 -5.65 14.97 -7.20
CA GLY A 231 -4.97 16.22 -6.85
C GLY A 231 -5.65 16.96 -5.69
N ASN A 232 -6.19 16.19 -4.75
CA ASN A 232 -6.99 16.57 -3.59
C ASN A 232 -6.60 15.77 -2.33
N ASP A 233 -5.76 14.72 -2.44
CA ASP A 233 -5.07 14.09 -1.27
C ASP A 233 -3.89 14.99 -0.80
N SER A 234 -3.92 16.29 -1.12
CA SER A 234 -3.28 17.33 -0.33
C SER A 234 -3.91 17.33 1.07
N GLN A 235 -3.32 16.53 1.96
CA GLN A 235 -3.53 16.69 3.40
C GLN A 235 -3.39 18.19 3.70
N HIS A 236 -4.41 18.78 4.34
CA HIS A 236 -4.38 20.20 4.71
C HIS A 236 -3.24 20.42 5.70
N LEU A 237 -2.06 20.72 5.16
CA LEU A 237 -0.86 20.95 5.94
C LEU A 237 -1.04 22.29 6.63
N GLN A 238 -1.45 22.21 7.89
CA GLN A 238 -1.60 23.37 8.75
C GLN A 238 -0.22 24.01 8.94
N GLN A 239 -0.20 25.32 9.17
CA GLN A 239 0.99 25.96 9.73
C GLN A 239 1.44 25.17 10.98
N GLY A 240 2.70 24.73 11.01
CA GLY A 240 3.29 23.95 12.09
C GLY A 240 4.41 24.72 12.78
N PHE A 241 5.19 24.04 13.63
CA PHE A 241 6.27 24.61 14.44
C PHE A 241 7.62 23.90 14.14
N PRO A 242 8.27 24.14 12.97
CA PRO A 242 9.47 23.39 12.56
C PRO A 242 10.65 23.52 13.55
N SER A 243 10.74 24.68 14.21
CA SER A 243 11.64 24.97 15.33
C SER A 243 11.49 23.94 16.46
N LEU A 244 10.26 23.73 16.92
CA LEU A 244 9.92 22.82 18.02
C LEU A 244 9.98 21.37 17.59
N LEU A 245 9.58 21.02 16.36
CA LEU A 245 9.72 19.67 15.82
C LEU A 245 11.19 19.25 15.83
N LYS A 246 12.10 20.08 15.29
CA LYS A 246 13.53 19.81 15.30
C LYS A 246 14.09 19.72 16.71
N PHE A 247 13.71 20.64 17.61
CA PHE A 247 14.16 20.62 19.01
C PHE A 247 13.73 19.35 19.74
N LEU A 248 12.46 18.95 19.64
CA LEU A 248 11.90 17.78 20.30
C LEU A 248 12.54 16.50 19.79
N VAL A 249 12.64 16.31 18.47
CA VAL A 249 13.30 15.13 17.88
C VAL A 249 14.80 15.11 18.23
N SER A 250 15.50 16.25 18.18
CA SER A 250 16.92 16.30 18.59
C SER A 250 17.12 15.89 20.06
N GLY A 251 16.20 16.28 20.95
CA GLY A 251 16.21 15.87 22.35
C GLY A 251 15.94 14.38 22.55
N MET A 252 14.95 13.82 21.84
CA MET A 252 14.66 12.37 21.84
C MET A 252 15.86 11.51 21.41
N MET A 253 16.69 12.02 20.48
CA MET A 253 17.88 11.32 19.97
C MET A 253 19.15 11.55 20.82
N ASN A 254 19.07 12.33 21.90
CA ASN A 254 20.24 12.72 22.71
C ASN A 254 20.45 11.80 23.93
N CYS A 255 20.49 10.49 23.69
CA CYS A 255 20.73 9.45 24.69
C CYS A 255 22.07 8.72 24.47
N THR A 256 22.39 7.73 25.31
CA THR A 256 23.56 6.85 25.09
C THR A 256 23.30 5.84 23.96
N LYS A 257 24.33 5.10 23.55
CA LYS A 257 24.18 4.01 22.56
C LYS A 257 23.37 2.85 23.13
N GLU A 258 23.52 2.61 24.43
CA GLU A 258 22.87 1.56 25.20
C GLU A 258 21.38 1.85 25.38
N ASP A 259 21.03 3.13 25.62
CA ASP A 259 19.64 3.61 25.57
C ASP A 259 19.07 3.45 24.16
N MET A 260 19.81 3.87 23.12
CA MET A 260 19.36 3.78 21.73
C MET A 260 19.10 2.32 21.31
N LYS A 261 19.98 1.38 21.67
CA LYS A 261 19.77 -0.06 21.49
C LYS A 261 18.52 -0.59 22.21
N THR A 262 18.08 0.07 23.28
CA THR A 262 16.83 -0.24 23.98
C THR A 262 15.62 0.35 23.24
N LEU A 263 15.70 1.62 22.78
CA LEU A 263 14.64 2.29 22.01
C LEU A 263 14.38 1.64 20.64
N GLN A 264 15.40 1.02 20.04
CA GLN A 264 15.29 0.27 18.78
C GLN A 264 14.33 -0.92 18.89
N VAL A 265 14.31 -1.61 20.03
CA VAL A 265 13.60 -2.89 20.22
C VAL A 265 12.36 -2.80 21.13
N ASP A 266 12.14 -1.69 21.83
CA ASP A 266 10.88 -1.43 22.52
C ASP A 266 9.77 -1.00 21.52
N GLN A 267 8.55 -1.48 21.78
CA GLN A 267 7.39 -1.28 20.91
C GLN A 267 6.93 0.18 20.85
N TYR A 268 6.95 0.88 21.98
CA TYR A 268 6.32 2.20 22.11
C TYR A 268 7.24 3.30 21.59
N SER A 269 8.52 3.23 21.97
CA SER A 269 9.56 4.11 21.45
C SER A 269 9.77 3.91 19.94
N SER A 270 9.78 2.67 19.43
CA SER A 270 9.79 2.42 17.97
C SER A 270 8.62 3.11 17.26
N LEU A 271 7.40 3.09 17.82
CA LEU A 271 6.26 3.82 17.24
C LEU A 271 6.47 5.35 17.23
N VAL A 272 7.02 5.93 18.30
CA VAL A 272 7.38 7.35 18.33
C VAL A 272 8.44 7.68 17.28
N LEU A 273 9.48 6.84 17.14
CA LEU A 273 10.57 7.01 16.19
C LEU A 273 10.09 6.90 14.73
N GLN A 274 9.22 5.93 14.43
CA GLN A 274 8.53 5.82 13.14
C GLN A 274 7.73 7.10 12.80
N THR A 275 6.98 7.64 13.77
CA THR A 275 6.23 8.89 13.59
C THR A 275 7.18 10.07 13.34
N ALA A 276 8.23 10.24 14.13
CA ALA A 276 9.22 11.30 13.94
C ALA A 276 9.88 11.26 12.55
N LEU A 277 10.28 10.07 12.09
CA LEU A 277 10.86 9.87 10.75
C LEU A 277 9.88 10.24 9.62
N LYS A 278 8.62 9.78 9.69
CA LYS A 278 7.59 10.13 8.70
C LYS A 278 7.33 11.63 8.63
N LEU A 279 7.26 12.30 9.78
CA LEU A 279 7.05 13.76 9.84
C LEU A 279 8.27 14.55 9.34
N LEU A 280 9.45 13.93 9.30
CA LEU A 280 10.67 14.48 8.70
C LEU A 280 10.87 14.10 7.22
N ALA A 281 9.97 13.33 6.61
CA ALA A 281 10.05 12.98 5.19
C ALA A 281 10.19 14.23 4.29
N GLY A 282 11.14 14.17 3.35
CA GLY A 282 11.51 15.30 2.48
C GLY A 282 12.43 16.34 3.12
N ASN A 283 12.82 16.20 4.39
CA ASN A 283 13.86 17.00 5.03
C ASN A 283 15.18 16.23 5.12
N ASP A 284 15.82 16.05 3.97
CA ASP A 284 17.03 15.24 3.80
C ASP A 284 18.17 15.61 4.77
N GLN A 285 18.29 16.87 5.18
CA GLN A 285 19.33 17.31 6.12
C GLN A 285 19.15 16.73 7.53
N GLU A 286 17.92 16.71 8.06
CA GLU A 286 17.65 16.11 9.37
C GLU A 286 17.71 14.58 9.28
N LEU A 287 17.21 13.99 8.19
CA LEU A 287 17.21 12.54 7.97
C LEU A 287 18.63 11.97 7.85
N LEU A 288 19.55 12.67 7.17
CA LEU A 288 20.97 12.32 7.10
C LEU A 288 21.69 12.43 8.45
N HIS A 289 21.16 13.18 9.41
CA HIS A 289 21.70 13.25 10.77
C HIS A 289 21.09 12.18 11.70
N ILE A 290 19.77 12.04 11.68
CA ILE A 290 19.02 11.21 12.64
C ILE A 290 19.13 9.72 12.32
N ILE A 291 19.00 9.32 11.05
CA ILE A 291 18.98 7.88 10.70
C ILE A 291 20.30 7.19 11.07
N PRO A 292 21.51 7.72 10.79
CA PRO A 292 22.75 7.09 11.26
C PRO A 292 22.83 6.94 12.78
N VAL A 293 22.29 7.90 13.56
CA VAL A 293 22.20 7.78 15.04
C VAL A 293 21.23 6.65 15.44
N LEU A 294 20.08 6.54 14.77
CA LEU A 294 19.15 5.41 14.93
C LEU A 294 19.73 4.05 14.50
N LEU A 295 20.76 4.04 13.66
CA LEU A 295 21.54 2.85 13.28
C LEU A 295 22.81 2.69 14.14
N GLY A 296 22.92 3.38 15.28
CA GLY A 296 24.02 3.23 16.23
C GLY A 296 25.39 3.77 15.79
N CYS A 297 25.45 4.50 14.67
CA CYS A 297 26.71 4.98 14.09
C CYS A 297 27.28 6.17 14.88
N ASN A 298 28.62 6.24 14.98
CA ASN A 298 29.31 7.30 15.73
C ASN A 298 29.05 8.68 15.11
N LYS A 299 28.78 9.69 15.94
CA LYS A 299 28.66 11.10 15.51
C LYS A 299 29.89 11.61 14.74
N GLU A 300 31.07 11.04 15.03
CA GLU A 300 32.33 11.28 14.32
C GLU A 300 32.31 10.77 12.87
N ASN A 301 31.75 9.59 12.61
CA ASN A 301 31.75 8.97 11.28
C ASN A 301 30.87 9.74 10.28
N LEU A 302 29.82 10.42 10.75
CA LEU A 302 28.98 11.30 9.93
C LEU A 302 29.79 12.48 9.35
N ALA A 303 30.78 13.00 10.08
CA ALA A 303 31.60 14.13 9.64
C ALA A 303 32.52 13.76 8.46
N GLU A 304 32.90 12.48 8.32
CA GLU A 304 33.69 11.97 7.20
C GLU A 304 32.84 11.44 6.03
N GLY A 305 31.50 11.49 6.12
CA GLY A 305 30.60 10.89 5.12
C GLY A 305 30.63 9.35 5.09
N LYS A 306 31.13 8.71 6.15
CA LYS A 306 31.22 7.24 6.27
C LYS A 306 30.00 6.73 7.06
N PHE A 307 28.88 6.56 6.36
CA PHE A 307 27.57 6.41 7.01
C PHE A 307 27.36 5.15 7.87
N ILE A 308 28.00 4.00 7.57
CA ILE A 308 27.85 2.74 8.31
C ILE A 308 29.22 2.02 8.39
N ASP A 309 29.54 1.49 9.58
CA ASP A 309 30.71 0.62 9.81
C ASP A 309 30.34 -0.87 9.72
N MET A 310 31.25 -1.70 9.21
CA MET A 310 30.99 -3.10 8.85
C MET A 310 30.77 -4.01 10.08
N ILE A 311 31.27 -3.61 11.25
CA ILE A 311 30.99 -4.29 12.53
C ILE A 311 29.54 -4.02 12.98
N ILE A 312 29.07 -2.79 12.82
CA ILE A 312 27.70 -2.37 13.18
C ILE A 312 26.67 -3.07 12.29
N ALA A 313 27.02 -3.34 11.02
CA ALA A 313 26.14 -4.01 10.07
C ALA A 313 25.62 -5.37 10.58
N GLY A 314 26.47 -6.21 11.17
CA GLY A 314 26.08 -7.53 11.68
C GLY A 314 25.07 -7.46 12.82
N GLU A 315 25.33 -6.63 13.84
CA GLU A 315 24.40 -6.43 14.96
C GLU A 315 23.05 -5.85 14.50
N THR A 316 23.09 -4.95 13.51
CA THR A 316 21.91 -4.28 12.97
C THR A 316 21.06 -5.22 12.13
N VAL A 317 21.66 -6.09 11.31
CA VAL A 317 20.95 -7.14 10.54
C VAL A 317 20.28 -8.15 11.47
N GLU A 318 20.93 -8.56 12.56
CA GLU A 318 20.27 -9.42 13.56
C GLU A 318 19.09 -8.69 14.21
N SER A 319 19.26 -7.42 14.55
CA SER A 319 18.19 -6.60 15.14
C SER A 319 16.99 -6.41 14.20
N MET A 320 17.15 -6.46 12.88
CA MET A 320 16.02 -6.45 11.92
C MET A 320 15.10 -7.68 12.01
N LYS A 321 15.48 -8.69 12.80
CA LYS A 321 14.64 -9.84 13.12
C LYS A 321 13.67 -9.54 14.27
N GLU A 322 13.93 -8.52 15.10
CA GLU A 322 13.02 -8.09 16.17
C GLU A 322 11.79 -7.33 15.63
N PRO A 323 10.58 -7.56 16.15
CA PRO A 323 9.37 -6.93 15.62
C PRO A 323 9.41 -5.41 15.61
N ALA A 324 9.82 -4.78 16.72
CA ALA A 324 9.83 -3.32 16.87
C ALA A 324 10.87 -2.65 15.96
N PHE A 325 12.09 -3.20 15.88
CA PHE A 325 13.13 -2.64 15.01
C PHE A 325 12.84 -2.91 13.52
N SER A 326 12.22 -4.04 13.17
CA SER A 326 11.82 -4.32 11.79
C SER A 326 10.83 -3.27 11.26
N HIS A 327 9.83 -2.87 12.07
CA HIS A 327 8.89 -1.80 11.70
C HIS A 327 9.53 -0.41 11.71
N LEU A 328 10.52 -0.15 12.56
CA LEU A 328 11.33 1.07 12.47
C LEU A 328 12.15 1.11 11.17
N MET A 329 12.78 -0.01 10.79
CA MET A 329 13.61 -0.11 9.59
C MET A 329 12.79 -0.02 8.30
N GLU A 330 11.53 -0.50 8.28
CA GLU A 330 10.60 -0.25 7.18
C GLU A 330 10.44 1.26 6.91
N VAL A 331 10.24 2.06 7.97
CA VAL A 331 10.07 3.52 7.86
C VAL A 331 11.39 4.23 7.55
N ILE A 332 12.52 3.76 8.10
CA ILE A 332 13.86 4.27 7.72
C ILE A 332 14.07 4.14 6.20
N LEU A 333 13.74 2.99 5.62
CA LEU A 333 13.88 2.74 4.17
C LEU A 333 12.87 3.53 3.31
N GLU A 334 11.68 3.82 3.85
CA GLU A 334 10.65 4.67 3.25
C GLU A 334 11.11 6.13 3.10
N VAL A 335 11.69 6.71 4.16
CA VAL A 335 12.06 8.14 4.17
C VAL A 335 13.51 8.44 3.78
N ALA A 336 14.41 7.46 3.79
CA ALA A 336 15.85 7.69 3.61
C ALA A 336 16.21 8.45 2.32
N PRO A 337 17.02 9.52 2.40
CA PRO A 337 17.65 10.17 1.24
C PRO A 337 18.49 9.17 0.43
N GLU A 338 18.61 9.40 -0.87
CA GLU A 338 19.13 8.40 -1.81
C GLU A 338 20.57 7.95 -1.53
N SER A 339 21.44 8.86 -1.09
CA SER A 339 22.81 8.54 -0.67
C SER A 339 22.84 7.56 0.50
N LEU A 340 21.92 7.71 1.46
CA LEU A 340 21.81 6.86 2.65
C LEU A 340 21.12 5.54 2.32
N TYR A 341 20.08 5.54 1.49
CA TYR A 341 19.48 4.32 0.94
C TYR A 341 20.53 3.46 0.21
N ASN A 342 21.34 4.06 -0.67
CA ASN A 342 22.44 3.38 -1.36
C ASN A 342 23.46 2.80 -0.37
N ASN A 343 23.79 3.52 0.71
CA ASN A 343 24.71 3.02 1.73
C ASN A 343 24.12 1.82 2.49
N MET A 344 22.87 1.91 2.95
CA MET A 344 22.17 0.80 3.62
C MET A 344 22.08 -0.44 2.72
N LEU A 345 21.71 -0.28 1.44
CA LEU A 345 21.70 -1.39 0.49
C LEU A 345 23.08 -2.04 0.35
N THR A 346 24.13 -1.25 0.13
CA THR A 346 25.47 -1.77 -0.24
C THR A 346 26.38 -2.14 0.94
N LYS A 347 26.10 -1.67 2.16
CA LYS A 347 26.95 -1.88 3.36
C LYS A 347 26.26 -2.63 4.50
N LEU A 348 24.93 -2.61 4.56
CA LEU A 348 24.16 -3.20 5.65
C LEU A 348 23.30 -4.39 5.19
N LEU A 349 22.71 -4.33 4.00
CA LEU A 349 21.70 -5.30 3.56
C LEU A 349 22.18 -6.31 2.50
N LYS A 350 23.16 -5.94 1.67
CA LYS A 350 23.74 -6.87 0.67
C LYS A 350 24.39 -8.08 1.34
N ASN A 351 24.18 -9.25 0.72
CA ASN A 351 24.52 -10.60 1.16
C ASN A 351 23.61 -11.18 2.27
N SER A 352 22.63 -10.41 2.77
CA SER A 352 21.66 -10.85 3.78
C SER A 352 20.20 -10.74 3.30
N LEU A 353 19.95 -10.39 2.03
CA LEU A 353 18.59 -10.15 1.54
C LEU A 353 17.73 -11.41 1.57
N PHE A 354 18.27 -12.58 1.20
CA PHE A 354 17.52 -13.84 1.24
C PHE A 354 17.25 -14.33 2.67
N GLU A 355 18.19 -14.12 3.59
CA GLU A 355 18.04 -14.45 5.01
C GLU A 355 16.92 -13.61 5.65
N LEU A 356 17.01 -12.29 5.50
CA LEU A 356 15.98 -11.36 5.99
C LEU A 356 14.63 -11.63 5.33
N SER A 357 14.59 -11.89 4.01
CA SER A 357 13.36 -12.26 3.28
C SER A 357 12.71 -13.54 3.81
N SER A 358 13.49 -14.45 4.42
CA SER A 358 13.00 -15.69 5.02
C SER A 358 12.44 -15.47 6.44
N HIS A 359 12.92 -14.45 7.17
CA HIS A 359 12.51 -14.20 8.56
C HIS A 359 11.09 -13.61 8.68
N PRO A 360 10.25 -14.04 9.65
CA PRO A 360 8.90 -13.49 9.87
C PRO A 360 8.81 -11.97 10.03
N CYS A 361 9.85 -11.32 10.57
CA CYS A 361 9.92 -9.85 10.70
C CYS A 361 10.73 -9.21 9.55
N GLY A 362 11.94 -9.72 9.30
CA GLY A 362 12.89 -9.14 8.35
C GLY A 362 12.37 -9.07 6.90
N ASN A 363 11.45 -9.94 6.52
CA ASN A 363 10.87 -9.91 5.17
C ASN A 363 10.08 -8.62 4.90
N PHE A 364 9.53 -7.97 5.92
CA PHE A 364 8.88 -6.67 5.76
C PHE A 364 9.89 -5.55 5.53
N VAL A 365 11.06 -5.61 6.16
CA VAL A 365 12.20 -4.71 5.88
C VAL A 365 12.64 -4.86 4.42
N VAL A 366 12.78 -6.09 3.90
CA VAL A 366 13.14 -6.32 2.51
C VAL A 366 12.04 -5.88 1.54
N GLN A 367 10.75 -6.04 1.89
CA GLN A 367 9.65 -5.45 1.11
C GLN A 367 9.75 -3.93 1.05
N ALA A 368 10.04 -3.24 2.16
CA ALA A 368 10.24 -1.80 2.19
C ALA A 368 11.46 -1.36 1.39
N LEU A 369 12.59 -2.08 1.47
CA LEU A 369 13.78 -1.86 0.63
C LEU A 369 13.41 -1.89 -0.85
N ILE A 370 12.89 -3.02 -1.34
CA ILE A 370 12.54 -3.22 -2.76
C ILE A 370 11.59 -2.12 -3.24
N SER A 371 10.57 -1.79 -2.43
CA SER A 371 9.53 -0.84 -2.82
C SER A 371 10.06 0.59 -3.00
N HIS A 372 11.13 0.97 -2.29
CA HIS A 372 11.75 2.29 -2.35
C HIS A 372 13.02 2.36 -3.21
N ALA A 373 13.42 1.26 -3.88
CA ALA A 373 14.51 1.26 -4.85
C ALA A 373 14.25 2.28 -5.98
N ARG A 374 15.18 3.20 -6.19
CA ARG A 374 15.08 4.37 -7.08
C ARG A 374 15.74 4.17 -8.45
N THR A 375 16.78 3.34 -8.52
CA THR A 375 17.58 3.13 -9.75
C THR A 375 17.58 1.67 -10.22
N LYS A 376 17.93 1.45 -11.49
CA LYS A 376 18.05 0.08 -12.05
C LYS A 376 19.21 -0.69 -11.40
N ASP A 377 20.28 0.00 -11.05
CA ASP A 377 21.49 -0.59 -10.43
C ASP A 377 21.18 -1.12 -9.01
N GLN A 378 20.40 -0.37 -8.23
CA GLN A 378 19.88 -0.85 -6.94
C GLN A 378 19.00 -2.10 -7.11
N MET A 379 18.22 -2.15 -8.19
CA MET A 379 17.37 -3.30 -8.49
C MET A 379 18.16 -4.52 -8.97
N GLU A 380 19.26 -4.35 -9.71
CA GLU A 380 20.17 -5.44 -10.08
C GLU A 380 20.81 -6.05 -8.83
N LEU A 381 21.32 -5.23 -7.89
CA LEU A 381 21.89 -5.70 -6.61
C LEU A 381 20.87 -6.52 -5.77
N ILE A 382 19.60 -6.12 -5.80
CA ILE A 382 18.50 -6.86 -5.15
C ILE A 382 18.18 -8.15 -5.93
N TRP A 383 18.26 -8.12 -7.26
CA TRP A 383 17.98 -9.25 -8.14
C TRP A 383 19.06 -10.34 -8.06
N GLU A 384 20.34 -9.98 -7.89
CA GLU A 384 21.46 -10.92 -7.69
C GLU A 384 21.17 -11.94 -6.57
N GLU A 385 20.60 -11.49 -5.45
CA GLU A 385 20.30 -12.36 -4.29
C GLU A 385 18.90 -13.01 -4.36
N LEU A 386 17.89 -12.29 -4.85
CA LEU A 386 16.48 -12.73 -4.72
C LEU A 386 15.86 -13.29 -6.00
N GLY A 387 16.43 -13.00 -7.18
CA GLY A 387 15.84 -13.35 -8.48
C GLY A 387 15.64 -14.86 -8.70
N LEU A 388 16.53 -15.68 -8.14
CA LEU A 388 16.46 -17.15 -8.20
C LEU A 388 15.74 -17.78 -7.00
N LYS A 389 15.21 -16.98 -6.07
CA LYS A 389 14.67 -17.41 -4.77
C LYS A 389 13.14 -17.46 -4.69
N PHE A 390 12.46 -17.33 -5.82
CA PHE A 390 10.99 -17.25 -5.87
C PHE A 390 10.31 -18.52 -5.30
N ALA A 391 10.80 -19.72 -5.65
CA ALA A 391 10.22 -20.96 -5.14
C ALA A 391 10.40 -21.13 -3.62
N ASP A 392 11.60 -20.82 -3.11
CA ASP A 392 11.96 -20.85 -1.69
C ASP A 392 11.06 -19.89 -0.88
N LEU A 393 10.95 -18.63 -1.33
CA LEU A 393 10.18 -17.59 -0.65
C LEU A 393 8.67 -17.85 -0.69
N LEU A 394 8.13 -18.35 -1.81
CA LEU A 394 6.71 -18.73 -1.87
C LEU A 394 6.41 -19.93 -0.96
N GLY A 395 7.30 -20.93 -0.90
CA GLY A 395 7.19 -22.06 0.03
C GLY A 395 7.25 -21.66 1.51
N MET A 396 8.00 -20.59 1.84
CA MET A 396 8.03 -19.99 3.18
C MET A 396 6.89 -18.99 3.46
N GLY A 397 5.92 -18.84 2.54
CA GLY A 397 4.80 -17.90 2.67
C GLY A 397 5.20 -16.42 2.53
N ARG A 398 6.41 -16.12 2.03
CA ARG A 398 6.99 -14.77 1.90
C ARG A 398 6.58 -14.06 0.60
N SER A 399 5.35 -14.32 0.17
CA SER A 399 4.78 -13.81 -1.09
C SER A 399 4.77 -12.28 -1.22
N GLY A 400 4.79 -11.53 -0.10
CA GLY A 400 4.92 -10.07 -0.10
C GLY A 400 6.25 -9.57 -0.69
N VAL A 401 7.35 -10.30 -0.48
CA VAL A 401 8.66 -10.00 -1.09
C VAL A 401 8.55 -10.11 -2.62
N ILE A 402 7.92 -11.19 -3.11
CA ILE A 402 7.70 -11.44 -4.53
C ILE A 402 6.79 -10.37 -5.16
N ALA A 403 5.71 -9.99 -4.49
CA ALA A 403 4.85 -8.90 -4.92
C ALA A 403 5.60 -7.56 -5.03
N SER A 404 6.49 -7.28 -4.06
CA SER A 404 7.32 -6.08 -4.06
C SER A 404 8.33 -6.09 -5.22
N LEU A 405 8.98 -7.23 -5.50
CA LEU A 405 9.91 -7.38 -6.64
C LEU A 405 9.19 -7.09 -7.96
N ILE A 406 8.01 -7.65 -8.18
CA ILE A 406 7.20 -7.44 -9.40
C ILE A 406 6.83 -5.96 -9.54
N ALA A 407 6.38 -5.31 -8.45
CA ALA A 407 6.03 -3.89 -8.46
C ALA A 407 7.25 -2.98 -8.76
N ALA A 408 8.42 -3.29 -8.20
CA ALA A 408 9.66 -2.54 -8.43
C ALA A 408 10.20 -2.75 -9.86
N CYS A 409 10.19 -3.98 -10.38
CA CYS A 409 10.52 -4.29 -11.78
C CYS A 409 9.70 -3.43 -12.74
N GLN A 410 8.38 -3.35 -12.51
CA GLN A 410 7.48 -2.53 -13.32
C GLN A 410 7.78 -1.02 -13.19
N ARG A 411 7.96 -0.54 -11.95
CA ARG A 411 8.18 0.89 -11.65
C ARG A 411 9.51 1.41 -12.20
N LEU A 412 10.52 0.54 -12.29
CA LEU A 412 11.87 0.85 -12.78
C LEU A 412 12.11 0.40 -14.22
N GLN A 413 11.13 -0.24 -14.88
CA GLN A 413 11.23 -0.81 -16.23
C GLN A 413 12.49 -1.67 -16.40
N THR A 414 12.66 -2.65 -15.51
CA THR A 414 13.84 -3.52 -15.45
C THR A 414 13.43 -4.90 -14.97
N HIS A 415 14.12 -5.94 -15.43
CA HIS A 415 13.89 -7.33 -15.01
C HIS A 415 12.48 -7.90 -15.30
N GLU A 416 11.61 -7.17 -16.00
CA GLU A 416 10.19 -7.50 -16.13
C GLU A 416 9.94 -8.89 -16.74
N TYR A 417 10.65 -9.25 -17.81
CA TYR A 417 10.63 -10.62 -18.37
C TYR A 417 11.18 -11.66 -17.38
N LYS A 418 12.40 -11.46 -16.85
CA LYS A 418 13.06 -12.36 -15.88
C LYS A 418 12.16 -12.63 -14.66
N CYS A 419 11.40 -11.61 -14.21
CA CYS A 419 10.49 -11.68 -13.08
C CYS A 419 9.22 -12.49 -13.37
N CYS A 420 8.66 -12.34 -14.58
CA CYS A 420 7.56 -13.18 -15.05
C CYS A 420 7.97 -14.65 -15.19
N GLU A 421 9.17 -14.90 -15.73
CA GLU A 421 9.76 -16.23 -15.93
C GLU A 421 10.09 -16.92 -14.60
N ALA A 422 10.69 -16.20 -13.64
CA ALA A 422 10.99 -16.71 -12.30
C ALA A 422 9.72 -17.08 -11.53
N LEU A 423 8.68 -16.23 -11.54
CA LEU A 423 7.39 -16.54 -10.91
C LEU A 423 6.68 -17.72 -11.60
N ALA A 424 6.66 -17.77 -12.93
CA ALA A 424 6.03 -18.86 -13.67
C ALA A 424 6.72 -20.20 -13.38
N THR A 425 8.06 -20.19 -13.28
CA THR A 425 8.88 -21.36 -12.92
C THR A 425 8.68 -21.77 -11.47
N ALA A 426 8.44 -20.83 -10.55
CA ALA A 426 8.23 -21.12 -9.14
C ALA A 426 6.86 -21.75 -8.83
N VAL A 427 5.84 -21.57 -9.69
CA VAL A 427 4.50 -22.16 -9.51
C VAL A 427 4.14 -23.25 -10.53
N GLY A 428 4.93 -23.42 -11.59
CA GLY A 428 4.82 -24.52 -12.55
C GLY A 428 5.70 -25.71 -12.19
N SER A 429 5.34 -26.90 -12.64
CA SER A 429 6.28 -28.03 -12.74
C SER A 429 7.01 -28.00 -14.09
N LYS A 430 8.21 -28.58 -14.14
CA LYS A 430 9.13 -28.53 -15.30
C LYS A 430 8.54 -29.08 -16.61
N ASN A 431 7.50 -29.90 -16.53
CA ASN A 431 6.87 -30.58 -17.67
C ASN A 431 5.38 -30.23 -17.86
N GLU A 432 4.83 -29.25 -17.13
CA GLU A 432 3.39 -28.96 -17.13
C GLU A 432 2.96 -27.88 -18.13
N THR A 433 1.71 -27.98 -18.60
CA THR A 433 1.09 -26.92 -19.38
C THR A 433 0.89 -25.67 -18.54
N SER A 434 1.06 -24.48 -19.14
CA SER A 434 0.84 -23.19 -18.46
C SER A 434 -0.59 -22.96 -17.95
N LYS A 435 -1.56 -23.87 -18.19
CA LYS A 435 -2.96 -23.73 -17.75
C LYS A 435 -3.08 -23.39 -16.25
N PHE A 436 -2.22 -23.96 -15.40
CA PHE A 436 -2.38 -23.90 -13.93
C PHE A 436 -1.69 -22.73 -13.21
N ILE A 437 -0.92 -21.88 -13.91
CA ILE A 437 -0.14 -20.78 -13.29
C ILE A 437 -1.06 -19.82 -12.49
N VAL A 438 -2.11 -19.30 -13.12
CA VAL A 438 -3.06 -18.36 -12.49
C VAL A 438 -3.89 -19.05 -11.40
N PRO A 439 -4.51 -20.23 -11.61
CA PRO A 439 -5.15 -21.02 -10.55
C PRO A 439 -4.27 -21.23 -9.30
N ARG A 440 -3.00 -21.63 -9.47
CA ARG A 440 -2.09 -21.87 -8.34
C ARG A 440 -1.73 -20.60 -7.59
N ILE A 441 -1.59 -19.46 -8.29
CA ILE A 441 -1.36 -18.18 -7.61
C ILE A 441 -2.63 -17.65 -6.93
N LEU A 442 -3.82 -17.87 -7.51
CA LEU A 442 -5.10 -17.54 -6.86
C LEU A 442 -5.30 -18.29 -5.54
N PHE A 443 -4.76 -19.51 -5.41
CA PHE A 443 -4.83 -20.34 -4.20
C PHE A 443 -3.44 -20.64 -3.61
N LEU A 444 -2.54 -19.65 -3.66
CA LEU A 444 -1.11 -19.81 -3.37
C LEU A 444 -0.79 -20.69 -2.15
N ASP A 445 -1.33 -20.34 -0.98
CA ASP A 445 -1.04 -21.04 0.27
C ASP A 445 -1.48 -22.51 0.18
N GLY A 446 -2.68 -22.77 -0.35
CA GLY A 446 -3.24 -24.11 -0.54
C GLY A 446 -2.63 -24.92 -1.70
N TYR A 447 -1.78 -24.32 -2.53
CA TYR A 447 -0.91 -25.03 -3.47
C TYR A 447 0.46 -25.34 -2.85
N PHE A 448 1.05 -24.38 -2.13
CA PHE A 448 2.36 -24.58 -1.49
C PHE A 448 2.30 -25.47 -0.25
N SER A 449 1.15 -25.58 0.42
CA SER A 449 0.89 -26.50 1.53
C SER A 449 0.40 -27.90 1.10
N TYR A 450 0.44 -28.23 -0.19
CA TYR A 450 -0.06 -29.50 -0.72
C TYR A 450 1.12 -30.45 -1.02
N ASP A 451 1.13 -31.62 -0.40
CA ASP A 451 2.28 -32.55 -0.43
C ASP A 451 2.61 -33.01 -1.86
N ASP A 452 1.61 -33.53 -2.58
CA ASP A 452 1.74 -33.89 -4.00
C ASP A 452 1.20 -32.78 -4.91
N LYS A 453 2.08 -31.85 -5.28
CA LYS A 453 1.78 -30.74 -6.20
C LYS A 453 1.29 -31.18 -7.59
N SER A 454 1.42 -32.46 -7.96
CA SER A 454 0.93 -32.99 -9.25
C SER A 454 -0.55 -33.40 -9.24
N SER A 455 -1.11 -33.74 -8.07
CA SER A 455 -2.55 -33.98 -7.90
C SER A 455 -3.35 -32.76 -7.42
N TRP A 456 -2.67 -31.62 -7.18
CA TRP A 456 -3.35 -30.36 -6.84
C TRP A 456 -4.37 -29.94 -7.91
N SER A 457 -5.58 -29.62 -7.46
CA SER A 457 -6.71 -29.20 -8.29
C SER A 457 -7.46 -28.03 -7.65
N TRP A 458 -8.41 -27.44 -8.38
CA TRP A 458 -9.12 -26.23 -7.94
C TRP A 458 -9.96 -26.48 -6.67
N PRO A 459 -9.67 -25.80 -5.55
CA PRO A 459 -10.37 -26.02 -4.28
C PRO A 459 -11.69 -25.22 -4.24
N GLY A 460 -12.71 -25.70 -4.96
CA GLY A 460 -14.00 -25.01 -5.11
C GLY A 460 -14.66 -24.62 -3.79
N GLY A 461 -15.04 -23.35 -3.67
CA GLY A 461 -15.62 -22.75 -2.46
C GLY A 461 -14.58 -22.19 -1.48
N ALA A 462 -13.28 -22.35 -1.74
CA ALA A 462 -12.23 -21.72 -0.93
C ALA A 462 -12.07 -20.23 -1.27
N LYS A 463 -11.64 -19.43 -0.29
CA LYS A 463 -11.34 -18.00 -0.51
C LYS A 463 -9.98 -17.86 -1.20
N MET A 464 -9.90 -17.03 -2.23
CA MET A 464 -8.65 -16.81 -2.97
C MET A 464 -7.63 -16.04 -2.13
N HIS A 465 -6.34 -16.25 -2.34
CA HIS A 465 -5.27 -15.64 -1.54
C HIS A 465 -5.08 -14.14 -1.85
N VAL A 466 -4.91 -13.31 -0.80
CA VAL A 466 -4.72 -11.85 -0.94
C VAL A 466 -3.51 -11.54 -1.79
N MET A 467 -2.32 -11.97 -1.37
CA MET A 467 -1.09 -11.57 -2.05
C MET A 467 -0.97 -12.23 -3.42
N GLY A 468 -1.53 -13.43 -3.60
CA GLY A 468 -1.65 -14.07 -4.92
C GLY A 468 -2.47 -13.23 -5.91
N SER A 469 -3.62 -12.71 -5.49
CA SER A 469 -4.41 -11.77 -6.29
C SER A 469 -3.65 -10.47 -6.58
N LEU A 470 -2.93 -9.90 -5.60
CA LEU A 470 -2.16 -8.66 -5.79
C LEU A 470 -0.96 -8.87 -6.74
N ILE A 471 -0.27 -10.00 -6.65
CA ILE A 471 0.77 -10.44 -7.59
C ILE A 471 0.21 -10.50 -9.01
N LEU A 472 -0.94 -11.17 -9.21
CA LEU A 472 -1.57 -11.28 -10.53
C LEU A 472 -2.05 -9.92 -11.07
N GLN A 473 -2.56 -9.04 -10.19
CA GLN A 473 -2.93 -7.66 -10.57
C GLN A 473 -1.72 -6.84 -11.03
N ALA A 474 -0.54 -7.04 -10.44
CA ALA A 474 0.70 -6.39 -10.88
C ALA A 474 1.23 -7.00 -12.19
N ILE A 475 1.26 -8.33 -12.31
CA ILE A 475 1.66 -9.06 -13.53
C ILE A 475 0.81 -8.63 -14.73
N PHE A 476 -0.51 -8.48 -14.60
CA PHE A 476 -1.37 -8.01 -15.71
C PHE A 476 -1.21 -6.52 -16.07
N LYS A 477 -0.25 -5.79 -15.48
CA LYS A 477 0.19 -4.46 -15.95
C LYS A 477 1.46 -4.50 -16.83
N PHE A 478 2.12 -5.64 -16.96
CA PHE A 478 3.32 -5.81 -17.78
C PHE A 478 2.95 -5.95 -19.27
N GLN A 479 3.91 -5.78 -20.17
CA GLN A 479 3.69 -5.97 -21.61
C GLN A 479 3.30 -7.43 -21.92
N SER A 480 2.25 -7.63 -22.72
CA SER A 480 1.65 -8.95 -22.99
C SER A 480 2.64 -9.99 -23.49
N GLU A 481 3.68 -9.56 -24.21
CA GLU A 481 4.79 -10.37 -24.71
C GLU A 481 5.46 -11.19 -23.60
N TRP A 482 5.65 -10.60 -22.41
CA TRP A 482 6.32 -11.24 -21.27
C TRP A 482 5.37 -12.08 -20.42
N ILE A 483 4.07 -11.79 -20.48
CA ILE A 483 3.03 -12.44 -19.64
C ILE A 483 2.15 -13.44 -20.39
N GLN A 484 2.55 -13.89 -21.59
CA GLN A 484 1.83 -14.92 -22.36
C GLN A 484 1.48 -16.18 -21.54
N PRO A 485 2.34 -16.73 -20.64
CA PRO A 485 1.95 -17.88 -19.81
C PRO A 485 0.74 -17.59 -18.92
N TYR A 486 0.64 -16.39 -18.34
CA TYR A 486 -0.48 -15.96 -17.50
C TYR A 486 -1.75 -15.70 -18.31
N ILE A 487 -1.63 -15.08 -19.49
CA ILE A 487 -2.74 -14.87 -20.42
C ILE A 487 -3.30 -16.22 -20.93
N LEU A 488 -2.41 -17.16 -21.26
CA LEU A 488 -2.80 -18.52 -21.64
C LEU A 488 -3.47 -19.25 -20.47
N SER A 489 -2.94 -19.12 -19.25
CA SER A 489 -3.54 -19.69 -18.04
C SER A 489 -4.96 -19.17 -17.78
N VAL A 490 -5.14 -17.87 -17.60
CA VAL A 490 -6.45 -17.28 -17.25
C VAL A 490 -7.49 -17.53 -18.36
N THR A 491 -7.10 -17.42 -19.63
CA THR A 491 -8.05 -17.68 -20.73
C THR A 491 -8.36 -19.17 -20.94
N SER A 492 -7.60 -20.08 -20.31
CA SER A 492 -7.82 -21.54 -20.33
C SER A 492 -8.52 -22.09 -19.10
N MET A 493 -8.74 -21.29 -18.04
CA MET A 493 -9.58 -21.65 -16.90
C MET A 493 -11.00 -22.01 -17.35
N ASP A 494 -11.55 -23.09 -16.81
CA ASP A 494 -12.88 -23.60 -17.17
C ASP A 494 -14.00 -22.68 -16.64
N ALA A 495 -15.21 -22.74 -17.21
CA ALA A 495 -16.20 -21.67 -17.01
C ALA A 495 -16.61 -21.47 -15.54
N GLU A 496 -16.78 -22.56 -14.80
CA GLU A 496 -17.08 -22.57 -13.36
C GLU A 496 -15.98 -21.87 -12.55
N HIS A 497 -14.71 -22.18 -12.81
CA HIS A 497 -13.55 -21.53 -12.17
C HIS A 497 -13.47 -20.02 -12.48
N VAL A 498 -13.93 -19.59 -13.66
CA VAL A 498 -13.99 -18.16 -14.04
C VAL A 498 -15.16 -17.45 -13.35
N LEU A 499 -16.28 -18.12 -13.16
CA LEU A 499 -17.42 -17.61 -12.39
C LEU A 499 -17.07 -17.44 -10.91
N GLU A 500 -16.50 -18.48 -10.28
CA GLU A 500 -16.07 -18.44 -8.87
C GLU A 500 -15.02 -17.34 -8.65
N ALA A 501 -14.08 -17.18 -9.57
CA ALA A 501 -13.15 -16.05 -9.57
C ALA A 501 -13.85 -14.69 -9.73
N ALA A 502 -14.95 -14.58 -10.47
CA ALA A 502 -15.71 -13.32 -10.59
C ALA A 502 -16.59 -13.02 -9.35
N GLN A 503 -16.96 -14.04 -8.58
CA GLN A 503 -17.70 -13.91 -7.32
C GLN A 503 -16.76 -13.51 -6.15
N ASP A 504 -15.59 -14.15 -6.01
CA ASP A 504 -14.60 -13.81 -4.98
C ASP A 504 -14.04 -12.38 -5.19
N ALA A 505 -14.02 -11.57 -4.13
CA ALA A 505 -13.63 -10.15 -4.21
C ALA A 505 -12.14 -9.91 -4.56
N ARG A 506 -11.29 -10.94 -4.47
CA ARG A 506 -9.86 -10.94 -4.82
C ARG A 506 -9.68 -11.52 -6.23
N GLY A 507 -10.41 -12.58 -6.58
CA GLY A 507 -10.48 -13.10 -7.95
C GLY A 507 -11.01 -12.06 -8.94
N ALA A 508 -12.04 -11.30 -8.54
CA ALA A 508 -12.68 -10.27 -9.35
C ALA A 508 -11.65 -9.23 -9.82
N ARG A 509 -10.74 -8.80 -8.92
CA ARG A 509 -9.66 -7.86 -9.25
C ARG A 509 -8.63 -8.41 -10.22
N VAL A 510 -8.37 -9.73 -10.20
CA VAL A 510 -7.51 -10.39 -11.20
C VAL A 510 -8.16 -10.37 -12.58
N ILE A 511 -9.47 -10.64 -12.66
CA ILE A 511 -10.24 -10.53 -13.91
C ILE A 511 -10.26 -9.07 -14.40
N GLU A 512 -10.54 -8.10 -13.52
CA GLU A 512 -10.51 -6.68 -13.85
C GLU A 512 -9.14 -6.21 -14.39
N ALA A 513 -8.04 -6.70 -13.81
CA ALA A 513 -6.68 -6.39 -14.23
C ALA A 513 -6.35 -7.03 -15.58
N PHE A 514 -6.67 -8.31 -15.79
CA PHE A 514 -6.52 -8.95 -17.10
C PHE A 514 -7.34 -8.23 -18.19
N LEU A 515 -8.57 -7.79 -17.89
CA LEU A 515 -9.39 -7.02 -18.83
C LEU A 515 -8.84 -5.59 -19.07
N ALA A 516 -8.01 -5.07 -18.17
CA ALA A 516 -7.30 -3.79 -18.33
C ALA A 516 -5.94 -3.90 -19.04
N SER A 517 -5.28 -5.07 -19.02
CA SER A 517 -3.99 -5.34 -19.67
C SER A 517 -3.96 -5.04 -21.18
N ASP A 518 -2.81 -5.06 -21.83
CA ASP A 518 -2.68 -4.95 -23.29
C ASP A 518 -3.06 -6.24 -24.05
N ALA A 519 -3.41 -7.33 -23.35
CA ALA A 519 -3.80 -8.61 -23.95
C ALA A 519 -4.91 -8.46 -25.01
N SER A 520 -4.80 -9.24 -26.10
CA SER A 520 -5.64 -9.03 -27.29
C SER A 520 -7.14 -9.11 -26.99
N THR A 521 -7.94 -8.33 -27.73
CA THR A 521 -9.41 -8.36 -27.64
C THR A 521 -10.00 -9.76 -27.84
N LYS A 522 -9.32 -10.62 -28.62
CA LYS A 522 -9.65 -12.05 -28.80
C LYS A 522 -9.45 -12.86 -27.51
N GLN A 523 -8.33 -12.65 -26.79
CA GLN A 523 -8.05 -13.28 -25.49
C GLN A 523 -9.02 -12.77 -24.41
N LYS A 524 -9.22 -11.45 -24.30
CA LYS A 524 -10.19 -10.84 -23.37
C LYS A 524 -11.61 -11.40 -23.58
N ARG A 525 -12.10 -11.40 -24.83
CA ARG A 525 -13.41 -11.95 -25.18
C ARG A 525 -13.54 -13.46 -24.89
N ARG A 526 -12.46 -14.25 -25.04
CA ARG A 526 -12.45 -15.69 -24.68
C ARG A 526 -12.73 -15.90 -23.19
N LEU A 527 -12.29 -14.99 -22.32
CA LEU A 527 -12.64 -15.05 -20.89
C LEU A 527 -14.08 -14.62 -20.67
N VAL A 528 -14.46 -13.42 -21.13
CA VAL A 528 -15.79 -12.83 -20.82
C VAL A 528 -16.95 -13.69 -21.35
N VAL A 529 -16.79 -14.40 -22.47
CA VAL A 529 -17.83 -15.31 -22.99
C VAL A 529 -18.17 -16.45 -22.01
N LYS A 530 -17.27 -16.81 -21.08
CA LYS A 530 -17.50 -17.85 -20.06
C LYS A 530 -18.41 -17.40 -18.90
N LEU A 531 -18.67 -16.10 -18.77
CA LEU A 531 -19.55 -15.52 -17.74
C LEU A 531 -20.98 -15.25 -18.24
N ARG A 532 -21.29 -15.61 -19.50
CA ARG A 532 -22.66 -15.52 -20.05
C ARG A 532 -23.62 -16.41 -19.26
N GLY A 533 -24.79 -15.87 -18.94
CA GLY A 533 -25.77 -16.48 -18.04
C GLY A 533 -25.63 -16.06 -16.57
N HIS A 534 -24.51 -15.44 -16.18
CA HIS A 534 -24.19 -15.08 -14.80
C HIS A 534 -23.96 -13.58 -14.57
N PHE A 535 -24.05 -12.71 -15.59
CA PHE A 535 -23.83 -11.27 -15.41
C PHE A 535 -24.90 -10.62 -14.53
N GLY A 536 -26.14 -11.13 -14.57
CA GLY A 536 -27.21 -10.70 -13.66
C GLY A 536 -26.90 -11.02 -12.19
N GLU A 537 -26.42 -12.23 -11.91
CA GLU A 537 -26.01 -12.69 -10.58
C GLU A 537 -24.80 -11.89 -10.05
N LEU A 538 -23.76 -11.76 -10.88
CA LEU A 538 -22.54 -11.02 -10.53
C LEU A 538 -22.82 -9.54 -10.21
N ALA A 539 -23.76 -8.90 -10.90
CA ALA A 539 -24.12 -7.50 -10.63
C ALA A 539 -24.79 -7.27 -9.27
N MET A 540 -25.42 -8.29 -8.68
CA MET A 540 -25.99 -8.21 -7.33
C MET A 540 -24.91 -8.12 -6.25
N ASN A 541 -23.71 -8.63 -6.54
CA ASN A 541 -22.54 -8.54 -5.66
C ASN A 541 -21.78 -7.21 -5.87
N LEU A 542 -21.28 -6.63 -4.78
CA LEU A 542 -20.57 -5.34 -4.82
C LEU A 542 -19.29 -5.42 -5.66
N SER A 543 -18.46 -6.45 -5.47
CA SER A 543 -17.28 -6.74 -6.30
C SER A 543 -17.67 -7.04 -7.74
N GLY A 544 -18.58 -8.01 -7.93
CA GLY A 544 -19.00 -8.48 -9.24
C GLY A 544 -19.57 -7.39 -10.15
N SER A 545 -20.19 -6.34 -9.62
CA SER A 545 -20.65 -5.19 -10.40
C SER A 545 -19.53 -4.47 -11.17
N PHE A 546 -18.33 -4.33 -10.59
CA PHE A 546 -17.17 -3.74 -11.26
C PHE A 546 -16.64 -4.70 -12.34
N THR A 547 -16.62 -6.01 -12.05
CA THR A 547 -16.29 -7.05 -13.03
C THR A 547 -17.24 -7.01 -14.23
N VAL A 548 -18.55 -6.90 -14.01
CA VAL A 548 -19.59 -6.77 -15.06
C VAL A 548 -19.34 -5.54 -15.93
N GLU A 549 -19.00 -4.38 -15.34
CA GLU A 549 -18.68 -3.18 -16.12
C GLU A 549 -17.41 -3.36 -16.96
N ARG A 550 -16.35 -3.95 -16.40
CA ARG A 550 -15.12 -4.26 -17.18
C ARG A 550 -15.39 -5.27 -18.29
N CYS A 551 -16.21 -6.30 -18.05
CA CYS A 551 -16.68 -7.26 -19.04
C CYS A 551 -17.47 -6.58 -20.17
N PHE A 552 -18.34 -5.62 -19.84
CA PHE A 552 -19.10 -4.84 -20.81
C PHE A 552 -18.19 -3.97 -21.68
N ASN A 553 -17.27 -3.24 -21.06
CA ASN A 553 -16.33 -2.37 -21.77
C ASN A 553 -15.40 -3.17 -22.70
N ALA A 554 -14.87 -4.33 -22.25
CA ALA A 554 -14.06 -5.23 -23.07
C ALA A 554 -14.86 -6.04 -24.12
N GLY A 555 -16.19 -6.05 -24.05
CA GLY A 555 -17.06 -6.79 -24.95
C GLY A 555 -17.28 -6.09 -26.30
N ASN A 556 -17.46 -6.89 -27.36
CA ASN A 556 -18.04 -6.38 -28.63
C ASN A 556 -19.57 -6.22 -28.51
N LEU A 557 -20.23 -5.63 -29.50
CA LEU A 557 -21.67 -5.31 -29.45
C LEU A 557 -22.55 -6.51 -29.02
N SER A 558 -22.39 -7.68 -29.63
CA SER A 558 -23.13 -8.91 -29.26
C SER A 558 -22.90 -9.37 -27.80
N LEU A 559 -21.73 -9.10 -27.22
CA LEU A 559 -21.44 -9.41 -25.82
C LEU A 559 -22.01 -8.34 -24.88
N ARG A 560 -21.97 -7.06 -25.28
CA ARG A 560 -22.65 -5.97 -24.59
C ARG A 560 -24.16 -6.17 -24.56
N GLU A 561 -24.77 -6.62 -25.66
CA GLU A 561 -26.20 -6.97 -25.71
C GLU A 561 -26.56 -8.13 -24.78
N ALA A 562 -25.74 -9.19 -24.73
CA ALA A 562 -25.95 -10.31 -23.80
C ALA A 562 -25.93 -9.83 -22.34
N ILE A 563 -24.90 -9.07 -21.94
CA ILE A 563 -24.80 -8.46 -20.60
C ILE A 563 -26.01 -7.56 -20.33
N ALA A 564 -26.40 -6.71 -21.27
CA ALA A 564 -27.54 -5.80 -21.09
C ALA A 564 -28.88 -6.54 -20.94
N SER A 565 -29.06 -7.68 -21.63
CA SER A 565 -30.24 -8.54 -21.49
C SER A 565 -30.27 -9.26 -20.14
N GLU A 566 -29.13 -9.75 -19.64
CA GLU A 566 -29.04 -10.40 -18.33
C GLU A 566 -29.27 -9.39 -17.18
N LEU A 567 -28.74 -8.16 -17.30
CA LEU A 567 -29.00 -7.08 -16.33
C LEU A 567 -30.42 -6.54 -16.38
N LEU A 568 -31.07 -6.59 -17.55
CA LEU A 568 -32.49 -6.22 -17.69
C LEU A 568 -33.40 -7.22 -16.96
N ALA A 569 -33.07 -8.52 -16.99
CA ALA A 569 -33.84 -9.56 -16.32
C ALA A 569 -33.84 -9.43 -14.78
N VAL A 570 -32.78 -8.86 -14.18
CA VAL A 570 -32.67 -8.61 -12.72
C VAL A 570 -32.81 -7.13 -12.34
N ARG A 571 -33.27 -6.27 -13.26
CA ARG A 571 -33.31 -4.80 -13.10
C ARG A 571 -34.06 -4.35 -11.83
N THR A 572 -35.14 -5.03 -11.49
CA THR A 572 -36.00 -4.76 -10.32
C THR A 572 -35.28 -5.03 -8.99
N GLU A 573 -34.43 -6.04 -8.93
CA GLU A 573 -33.67 -6.44 -7.74
C GLU A 573 -32.40 -5.60 -7.65
N LEU A 574 -31.69 -5.47 -8.78
CA LEU A 574 -30.47 -4.69 -8.91
C LEU A 574 -30.67 -3.22 -8.57
N SER A 575 -31.80 -2.61 -8.95
CA SER A 575 -32.12 -1.22 -8.58
C SER A 575 -32.25 -0.97 -7.06
N LYS A 576 -32.40 -2.02 -6.25
CA LYS A 576 -32.47 -1.95 -4.77
C LYS A 576 -31.10 -2.12 -4.09
N THR A 577 -30.04 -2.48 -4.82
CA THR A 577 -28.69 -2.62 -4.25
C THR A 577 -27.94 -1.28 -4.22
N LYS A 578 -26.88 -1.18 -3.41
CA LYS A 578 -26.06 0.05 -3.31
C LYS A 578 -25.40 0.43 -4.64
N GLN A 579 -25.03 -0.57 -5.45
CA GLN A 579 -24.26 -0.40 -6.68
C GLN A 579 -25.11 -0.39 -7.97
N GLY A 580 -26.28 -1.03 -7.97
CA GLY A 580 -27.11 -1.18 -9.17
C GLY A 580 -27.57 0.13 -9.84
N PRO A 581 -28.02 1.16 -9.09
CA PRO A 581 -28.36 2.49 -9.65
C PRO A 581 -27.18 3.25 -10.27
N HIS A 582 -25.94 2.82 -10.03
CA HIS A 582 -24.78 3.24 -10.82
C HIS A 582 -24.67 2.38 -12.09
N LEU A 583 -24.54 1.05 -11.95
CA LEU A 583 -24.30 0.13 -13.05
C LEU A 583 -25.37 0.20 -14.17
N LEU A 584 -26.66 0.21 -13.80
CA LEU A 584 -27.80 0.30 -14.73
C LEU A 584 -27.74 1.57 -15.59
N ARG A 585 -27.27 2.68 -15.00
CA ARG A 585 -27.10 4.00 -15.64
C ARG A 585 -25.84 4.06 -16.50
N THR A 586 -24.72 3.51 -16.02
CA THR A 586 -23.45 3.45 -16.77
C THR A 586 -23.57 2.61 -18.05
N LEU A 587 -24.33 1.51 -18.01
CA LEU A 587 -24.60 0.65 -19.17
C LEU A 587 -25.83 1.08 -19.99
N ASP A 588 -26.59 2.10 -19.55
CA ASP A 588 -27.78 2.66 -20.23
C ASP A 588 -28.89 1.61 -20.47
N ILE A 589 -29.12 0.74 -19.46
CA ILE A 589 -30.02 -0.42 -19.54
C ILE A 589 -31.48 -0.02 -19.80
N ASP A 590 -31.91 1.13 -19.29
CA ASP A 590 -33.26 1.67 -19.55
C ASP A 590 -33.48 2.02 -21.03
N ARG A 591 -32.44 2.48 -21.73
CA ARG A 591 -32.49 2.67 -23.19
C ARG A 591 -32.40 1.36 -23.94
N TYR A 592 -31.65 0.37 -23.46
CA TYR A 592 -31.64 -0.97 -24.05
C TYR A 592 -33.05 -1.58 -24.05
N ALA A 593 -33.78 -1.46 -22.93
CA ALA A 593 -35.15 -1.93 -22.80
C ALA A 593 -36.17 -1.17 -23.66
N THR A 594 -36.06 0.16 -23.76
CA THR A 594 -37.08 1.01 -24.40
C THR A 594 -36.80 1.37 -25.87
N LYS A 595 -35.52 1.45 -26.27
CA LYS A 595 -35.06 1.92 -27.59
C LYS A 595 -33.78 1.16 -27.99
N PRO A 596 -33.84 -0.19 -28.17
CA PRO A 596 -32.67 -1.03 -28.36
C PRO A 596 -31.79 -0.60 -29.53
N ASP A 597 -32.34 -0.13 -30.64
CA ASP A 597 -31.54 0.30 -31.81
C ASP A 597 -30.80 1.61 -31.57
N GLN A 598 -31.37 2.55 -30.81
CA GLN A 598 -30.64 3.75 -30.37
C GLN A 598 -29.49 3.38 -29.42
N TRP A 599 -29.70 2.39 -28.56
CA TRP A 599 -28.65 1.85 -27.70
C TRP A 599 -27.56 1.15 -28.52
N ARG A 600 -27.91 0.31 -29.50
CA ARG A 600 -26.96 -0.34 -30.43
C ARG A 600 -26.09 0.68 -31.15
N SER A 601 -26.69 1.70 -31.76
CA SER A 601 -25.97 2.78 -32.45
C SER A 601 -25.01 3.51 -31.50
N LYS A 602 -25.43 3.81 -30.27
CA LYS A 602 -24.60 4.45 -29.23
C LYS A 602 -23.40 3.56 -28.83
N GLN A 603 -23.61 2.26 -28.63
CA GLN A 603 -22.53 1.34 -28.26
C GLN A 603 -21.58 1.02 -29.43
N ALA A 604 -22.09 0.99 -30.67
CA ALA A 604 -21.29 0.83 -31.88
C ALA A 604 -20.41 2.08 -32.15
N SER A 605 -20.98 3.29 -32.01
CA SER A 605 -20.24 4.55 -32.09
C SER A 605 -19.11 4.63 -31.07
N LYS A 606 -19.36 4.27 -29.80
CA LYS A 606 -18.30 4.13 -28.77
C LYS A 606 -17.18 3.19 -29.20
N GLN A 607 -17.51 2.07 -29.86
CA GLN A 607 -16.50 1.11 -30.31
C GLN A 607 -15.69 1.63 -31.50
N SER A 608 -16.31 2.35 -32.44
CA SER A 608 -15.62 2.96 -33.58
C SER A 608 -14.62 4.00 -33.09
N ALA A 609 -15.06 4.95 -32.26
CA ALA A 609 -14.20 6.00 -31.70
C ALA A 609 -13.02 5.43 -30.88
N TYR A 610 -13.23 4.34 -30.12
CA TYR A 610 -12.14 3.64 -29.42
C TYR A 610 -11.13 3.00 -30.38
N ASN A 611 -11.62 2.32 -31.43
CA ASN A 611 -10.76 1.71 -32.44
C ASN A 611 -9.96 2.76 -33.23
N GLU A 612 -10.61 3.87 -33.61
CA GLU A 612 -10.00 5.01 -34.31
C GLU A 612 -8.92 5.67 -33.45
N PHE A 613 -9.19 5.91 -32.17
CA PHE A 613 -8.19 6.40 -31.21
C PHE A 613 -7.01 5.43 -31.08
N PHE A 614 -7.26 4.13 -30.96
CA PHE A 614 -6.19 3.13 -30.87
C PHE A 614 -5.34 3.07 -32.15
N VAL A 615 -5.93 3.21 -33.34
CA VAL A 615 -5.19 3.29 -34.61
C VAL A 615 -4.37 4.57 -34.72
N ALA A 616 -4.88 5.70 -34.22
CA ALA A 616 -4.22 7.00 -34.28
C ALA A 616 -3.07 7.18 -33.25
N PHE A 617 -3.19 6.58 -32.06
CA PHE A 617 -2.28 6.85 -30.93
C PHE A 617 -1.67 5.58 -30.28
N GLY A 618 -2.15 4.38 -30.61
CA GLY A 618 -1.76 3.12 -29.96
C GLY A 618 -0.53 2.41 -30.55
N SER A 619 0.27 3.08 -31.38
CA SER A 619 1.47 2.50 -32.01
C SER A 619 2.76 3.10 -31.42
N SER A 620 3.43 2.35 -30.55
CA SER A 620 4.88 2.50 -30.37
C SER A 620 5.59 1.98 -31.63
N GLU A 621 6.55 2.74 -32.15
CA GLU A 621 7.18 2.38 -33.43
C GLU A 621 8.29 1.33 -33.28
N SER A 622 8.00 0.09 -33.71
CA SER A 622 9.00 -0.94 -34.01
C SER A 622 8.75 -1.56 -35.40
N LYS A 623 8.47 -0.73 -36.41
CA LYS A 623 8.36 -1.17 -37.82
C LYS A 623 9.68 -1.79 -38.26
N SER A 624 9.63 -3.07 -38.65
CA SER A 624 10.80 -3.86 -39.00
C SER A 624 11.37 -3.45 -40.37
N THR A 625 12.45 -2.66 -40.35
CA THR A 625 13.15 -2.21 -41.56
C THR A 625 13.98 -3.35 -42.18
N LYS A 626 13.34 -4.19 -43.00
CA LYS A 626 14.07 -5.02 -43.97
C LYS A 626 14.50 -4.18 -45.17
N SER A 627 15.69 -4.50 -45.69
CA SER A 627 16.38 -3.86 -46.82
C SER A 627 16.96 -2.47 -46.54
N ASN A 628 18.26 -2.44 -46.27
CA ASN A 628 19.17 -1.78 -47.21
C ASN A 628 20.44 -2.62 -47.38
N LYS A 629 20.94 -2.69 -48.62
CA LYS A 629 22.10 -3.49 -49.01
C LYS A 629 23.01 -2.61 -49.87
N LEU A 630 24.10 -2.08 -49.33
CA LEU A 630 25.26 -1.58 -50.07
C LEU A 630 26.44 -1.22 -49.14
N LEU A 631 27.53 -1.97 -49.29
CA LEU A 631 28.96 -1.64 -49.15
C LEU A 631 29.42 -0.41 -48.31
N TYR A 632 30.29 -0.68 -47.33
CA TYR A 632 31.67 -0.14 -47.33
C TYR A 632 32.64 -1.13 -46.64
N ASN A 633 33.96 -0.95 -46.84
CA ASN A 633 35.01 -1.92 -46.46
C ASN A 633 35.99 -1.41 -45.39
N ALA A 634 36.73 -2.36 -44.79
CA ALA A 634 38.13 -2.32 -44.32
C ALA A 634 38.44 -2.29 -42.79
N SER A 635 39.62 -2.84 -42.45
CA SER A 635 40.20 -3.18 -41.12
C SER A 635 39.47 -4.33 -40.40
N MET A 636 40.07 -5.50 -40.07
CA MET A 636 41.31 -5.82 -39.32
C MET A 636 41.23 -5.35 -37.86
N ASP A 637 41.44 -6.22 -36.85
CA ASP A 637 42.59 -7.15 -36.73
C ASP A 637 42.33 -8.49 -35.99
N THR A 638 43.34 -9.40 -35.99
CA THR A 638 43.61 -10.57 -35.05
C THR A 638 42.44 -11.47 -34.57
N SER A 639 42.34 -12.75 -35.01
CA SER A 639 42.92 -13.99 -34.40
C SER A 639 42.36 -14.34 -32.99
N GLU A 640 41.98 -15.59 -32.67
CA GLU A 640 42.80 -16.82 -32.72
C GLU A 640 42.15 -18.09 -33.33
N HIS A 641 42.98 -19.13 -33.37
CA HIS A 641 42.77 -20.55 -33.72
C HIS A 641 41.64 -21.24 -32.90
N GLU A 642 41.16 -22.45 -33.23
CA GLU A 642 41.89 -23.63 -33.74
C GLU A 642 41.05 -24.57 -34.64
N GLU A 643 41.71 -25.45 -35.39
CA GLU A 643 41.09 -26.38 -36.35
C GLU A 643 40.68 -27.72 -35.71
N LEU A 644 39.80 -28.49 -36.38
CA LEU A 644 40.11 -29.84 -36.89
C LEU A 644 38.91 -30.45 -37.66
N ASN A 645 39.10 -30.62 -38.98
CA ASN A 645 39.02 -31.88 -39.74
C ASN A 645 38.01 -33.00 -39.31
N ILE A 646 37.29 -33.70 -40.20
CA ILE A 646 37.63 -34.07 -41.59
C ILE A 646 36.38 -34.46 -42.45
N LYS A 647 36.53 -34.34 -43.80
CA LYS A 647 35.80 -34.93 -44.95
C LYS A 647 34.72 -36.03 -44.66
N LYS A 648 33.64 -36.20 -45.45
CA LYS A 648 33.61 -36.42 -46.92
C LYS A 648 32.17 -36.52 -47.51
N ASP A 649 32.02 -36.35 -48.82
CA ASP A 649 30.76 -36.52 -49.59
C ASP A 649 30.43 -37.99 -49.98
N ILE A 650 29.15 -38.29 -50.27
CA ILE A 650 28.58 -38.95 -51.50
C ILE A 650 27.16 -39.53 -51.29
N ASP A 651 26.38 -39.60 -52.38
CA ASP A 651 25.00 -40.11 -52.52
C ASP A 651 24.68 -41.52 -51.93
N GLY A 652 23.39 -41.73 -51.63
CA GLY A 652 22.81 -43.02 -51.26
C GLY A 652 21.27 -43.06 -51.37
N SER A 653 20.75 -43.32 -52.57
CA SER A 653 19.30 -43.46 -52.86
C SER A 653 18.67 -44.72 -52.27
N LEU A 654 17.35 -44.71 -51.96
CA LEU A 654 16.32 -45.61 -52.55
C LEU A 654 14.94 -45.57 -51.83
N ILE A 655 13.85 -45.69 -52.62
CA ILE A 655 12.52 -46.31 -52.31
C ILE A 655 11.62 -45.59 -51.25
N SER A 656 10.29 -45.40 -51.43
CA SER A 656 9.40 -45.44 -52.62
C SER A 656 8.05 -44.73 -52.36
N THR A 657 7.42 -44.33 -53.48
CA THR A 657 5.97 -44.25 -53.79
C THR A 657 5.10 -45.41 -53.25
N SER A 658 3.76 -45.39 -53.21
CA SER A 658 2.67 -44.46 -53.63
C SER A 658 1.45 -44.70 -52.68
N VAL A 659 0.18 -44.27 -52.83
CA VAL A 659 -0.74 -43.71 -53.87
C VAL A 659 -1.71 -42.76 -53.10
N VAL A 660 -2.13 -41.55 -53.51
CA VAL A 660 -2.93 -41.06 -54.67
C VAL A 660 -4.28 -41.75 -54.88
N ASP A 661 -5.36 -40.95 -54.80
CA ASP A 661 -6.57 -40.91 -55.68
C ASP A 661 -7.71 -40.11 -54.99
N ASP A 662 -8.75 -39.58 -55.65
CA ASP A 662 -8.89 -38.88 -56.94
C ASP A 662 -10.29 -38.19 -56.88
N THR A 663 -10.55 -36.98 -57.40
CA THR A 663 -11.13 -36.76 -58.75
C THR A 663 -11.48 -35.27 -58.97
N SER A 664 -11.67 -34.89 -60.24
CA SER A 664 -11.91 -33.51 -60.71
C SER A 664 -13.36 -33.00 -60.69
N SER A 665 -13.55 -31.67 -60.79
CA SER A 665 -14.49 -31.08 -61.77
C SER A 665 -14.27 -29.57 -62.02
N GLU A 666 -14.35 -29.15 -63.29
CA GLU A 666 -14.30 -27.72 -63.71
C GLU A 666 -15.70 -27.12 -63.96
N LYS A 667 -15.81 -25.77 -63.94
CA LYS A 667 -16.48 -24.99 -65.03
C LYS A 667 -16.28 -23.45 -64.99
N LYS A 668 -15.48 -22.96 -65.95
CA LYS A 668 -15.64 -21.77 -66.84
C LYS A 668 -16.33 -20.48 -66.30
N GLY A 669 -15.62 -19.32 -66.34
CA GLY A 669 -16.15 -17.99 -65.90
C GLY A 669 -15.67 -16.68 -66.58
N ARG A 670 -14.95 -16.72 -67.72
CA ARG A 670 -14.70 -15.65 -68.74
C ARG A 670 -14.66 -14.13 -68.33
N LYS A 671 -13.49 -13.48 -68.43
CA LYS A 671 -13.30 -12.00 -68.37
C LYS A 671 -13.88 -11.24 -69.60
N LYS A 672 -14.46 -10.03 -69.43
CA LYS A 672 -14.26 -8.88 -70.38
C LYS A 672 -14.76 -7.48 -69.89
N ARG A 673 -13.85 -6.49 -69.99
CA ARG A 673 -14.01 -5.03 -70.29
C ARG A 673 -15.16 -4.19 -69.68
N LYS A 674 -14.76 -3.35 -68.70
CA LYS A 674 -14.71 -1.87 -68.73
C LYS A 674 -15.76 -1.09 -69.56
N ARG A 675 -16.53 -0.23 -68.88
CA ARG A 675 -16.79 1.18 -69.30
C ARG A 675 -17.18 2.06 -68.10
N ASP A 676 -16.92 3.35 -68.26
CA ASP A 676 -16.97 4.37 -67.21
C ASP A 676 -18.30 5.16 -67.28
N VAL A 677 -18.89 5.50 -66.13
CA VAL A 677 -19.90 6.56 -65.97
C VAL A 677 -19.59 7.29 -64.66
N ALA A 678 -19.61 8.62 -64.68
CA ALA A 678 -19.35 9.45 -63.50
C ALA A 678 -20.65 10.11 -62.99
N SER A 679 -20.69 10.37 -61.69
CA SER A 679 -21.61 11.32 -61.05
C SER A 679 -20.88 11.93 -59.86
N GLU A 680 -20.73 13.25 -59.86
CA GLU A 680 -20.00 14.00 -58.83
C GLU A 680 -20.93 14.32 -57.64
N ASP A 681 -20.46 14.13 -56.40
CA ASP A 681 -20.95 14.86 -55.22
C ASP A 681 -20.04 14.62 -54.00
N ALA A 682 -18.90 15.31 -53.93
CA ALA A 682 -17.90 15.09 -52.87
C ALA A 682 -17.01 16.31 -52.49
N VAL A 683 -17.44 17.56 -52.77
CA VAL A 683 -16.63 18.78 -52.52
C VAL A 683 -17.24 19.68 -51.44
N GLY A 684 -17.55 19.09 -50.28
CA GLY A 684 -18.09 19.82 -49.12
C GLY A 684 -17.22 19.82 -47.85
N SER A 685 -16.58 18.69 -47.52
CA SER A 685 -16.08 18.46 -46.15
C SER A 685 -14.78 19.21 -45.79
N ASN A 686 -13.80 19.27 -46.71
CA ASN A 686 -12.44 19.69 -46.35
C ASN A 686 -12.30 21.14 -45.87
N ARG A 687 -13.18 22.07 -46.30
CA ARG A 687 -13.14 23.47 -45.85
C ARG A 687 -13.59 23.70 -44.40
N ALA A 688 -14.25 22.73 -43.77
CA ALA A 688 -14.56 22.80 -42.33
C ALA A 688 -13.32 22.51 -41.48
N ILE A 689 -12.48 21.57 -41.93
CA ILE A 689 -11.35 21.03 -41.16
C ILE A 689 -10.23 22.08 -41.02
N GLU A 690 -9.85 22.77 -42.10
CA GLU A 690 -8.83 23.83 -42.06
C GLU A 690 -9.21 24.98 -41.10
N LYS A 691 -10.51 25.30 -40.99
CA LYS A 691 -11.00 26.37 -40.11
C LYS A 691 -10.95 26.00 -38.62
N ALA A 692 -11.13 24.72 -38.29
CA ALA A 692 -11.02 24.23 -36.92
C ALA A 692 -9.55 24.23 -36.44
N VAL A 693 -8.63 23.71 -37.25
CA VAL A 693 -7.19 23.63 -36.91
C VAL A 693 -6.59 25.01 -36.69
N LYS A 694 -6.98 26.02 -37.49
CA LYS A 694 -6.42 27.37 -37.39
C LYS A 694 -6.82 28.12 -36.13
N ASN A 695 -7.97 27.80 -35.52
CA ASN A 695 -8.42 28.41 -34.27
C ASN A 695 -7.79 27.76 -33.03
N PHE A 696 -7.40 26.48 -33.10
CA PHE A 696 -6.82 25.75 -31.96
C PHE A 696 -5.34 26.09 -31.72
N LEU A 697 -4.65 26.63 -32.73
CA LEU A 697 -3.22 26.98 -32.68
C LEU A 697 -2.95 28.45 -32.30
N SER A 698 -3.98 29.23 -31.94
CA SER A 698 -3.86 30.68 -31.69
C SER A 698 -3.93 31.11 -30.21
N SER A 699 -3.96 30.17 -29.26
CA SER A 699 -4.20 30.45 -27.83
C SER A 699 -3.13 29.89 -26.88
N SER A 700 -1.85 30.09 -27.19
CA SER A 700 -0.73 29.63 -26.33
C SER A 700 0.60 30.39 -26.55
N THR A 701 0.65 31.67 -26.20
CA THR A 701 1.90 32.44 -26.03
C THR A 701 1.95 33.10 -24.65
N PRO A 702 3.01 32.89 -23.84
CA PRO A 702 3.08 33.42 -22.47
C PRO A 702 3.59 34.87 -22.44
N ASP A 703 3.00 35.66 -21.54
CA ASP A 703 3.35 37.08 -21.35
C ASP A 703 4.74 37.26 -20.72
N LYS A 704 5.53 38.21 -21.22
CA LYS A 704 6.92 38.45 -20.75
C LYS A 704 7.09 39.80 -20.08
N LYS A 705 7.24 39.74 -18.74
CA LYS A 705 7.98 40.65 -17.85
C LYS A 705 8.30 42.05 -18.38
N ARG A 706 7.66 43.08 -17.81
CA ARG A 706 8.26 44.42 -17.68
C ARG A 706 8.97 44.55 -16.33
N HIS A 707 10.30 44.46 -16.34
CA HIS A 707 11.14 45.16 -15.36
C HIS A 707 11.74 46.37 -16.07
N ASN A 708 11.58 47.56 -15.48
CA ASN A 708 12.42 48.73 -15.79
C ASN A 708 13.36 48.97 -14.61
N ALA A 709 14.60 49.33 -14.91
CA ALA A 709 15.61 49.62 -13.90
C ALA A 709 15.52 51.06 -13.39
N SER A 710 16.05 51.27 -12.19
CA SER A 710 16.15 52.55 -11.48
C SER A 710 17.02 53.59 -12.19
N ASN A 711 16.70 54.89 -12.03
CA ASN A 711 17.75 55.87 -11.73
C ASN A 711 17.27 57.18 -11.08
N GLN A 712 18.11 57.66 -10.15
CA GLN A 712 18.33 59.06 -9.72
C GLN A 712 17.20 59.97 -9.17
N ARG A 713 17.35 60.23 -7.85
CA ARG A 713 17.68 61.54 -7.24
C ARG A 713 16.59 62.50 -6.70
N LEU A 714 16.91 62.97 -5.49
CA LEU A 714 16.77 64.32 -4.91
C LEU A 714 15.45 64.75 -4.22
N LYS A 715 15.60 64.86 -2.89
CA LYS A 715 15.35 66.04 -2.03
C LYS A 715 14.07 66.12 -1.19
N ILE A 716 14.36 66.39 0.10
CA ILE A 716 13.48 66.80 1.22
C ILE A 716 12.63 65.64 1.74
#